data_AF-A0A7S5W3K0-F1
#
_entry.id   AF-A0A7S5W3K0-F1
#
_cell.length_a   1.000
_cell.length_b   1.000
_cell.length_c   1.000
_cell.angle_alpha   90.00
_cell.angle_beta   90.00
_cell.angle_gamma   90.00
#
_symmetry.space_group_name_H-M   'P 1'
#
loop_
_entity.id
_entity.type
_entity.pdbx_description
1 polymer ?
#
loop_
_entity_poly.entity_id
_entity_poly.type
_entity_poly.pdbx_seq_one_letter_code
_entity_poly.pdbx_strand_id
1 'polypeptide(L)'
;QDDGIEEELLLALILKKDNLGEDNCKKELKEYCEKLRNADKDMGNIYEKLKETCKDNAAAEAKCAGLENKINGKCTTFKAKIGTAVKKPILEDKDCTELGRQCLFLEGADPDKLKEDCNTLRNKCYQNKREEVAVEVLLRALGDGSLEKSANAQGNKKCEEKLKEVCKELSSKSNELAILCLDATKTCTKLVTSAETKCKALKNAIDTLNSDIKKETCLPLLEQCHFYKENCKDSNEPNCKKLVEDCGKQKITFAPPGTPFIPIKPPATLAQKIGLTALYQKAAQDGVYIGSASTRDIYNLLALLSQSSTSGNNIKEKCENALKTKCKDLKEHPILKGMCESDDKASKEGNDACEALQNKLTNLPQKIKGRLGGQDPSTKAVPWHQLPDQLKEDECTAMLSQCSYYGPHDTPNLGTLCKNVRVACYKRGLGAMAYEALEERLRGEFNKTDDKHEELLKPLVEKCKELRESGALGNDELLSRCLQPLSTISLVLYDLHYKLFDLHNHLNERRDFPGEEDCETLESKCEAFGQDFDSVHHPCITLRSHCDRLRQAEELEALLLVRTKESLKNTESCEKKVQDICRRDARLGRNGRSFACANTTFTCQTITENVKRKCDFLGENINIHNATEEITNSSDKEGLCDFWESYCDAYMSHSDTLSNEAGGNGGECKKLKEACKKYRDQRKLEDRFMAKLAGTLGDEKKCNEAYLSYCSAWNNTGHDLSGLCKNSSNSGNGNPTLCQKSMRRVKQKCVGLSKKLEDEKKALETEKNKYDKLKQDAEDLIGRSSLVLAKASTVGTQDNVSKVVNTNSSSTPSANKTQDANSTSNNNSTAGNSNTQRLAKRSEKQVQITTQEVTAFDKAGDVLIFYDELNEKCKKLKIDCLFREECDGCKDICEKIDQICHKLQPLEVKEQTIKVITTTKNITTTTTTTTTTTHTTEAATCSLTCSAPTICTTVRTTDTWVTHTSTHTSTSTQTSTITSTVTFTSTRRCKPTKCTTEGGDEEGHVKPSAGVRISGGSVMKSLVLTILVWMLM
;
A
#
# COMPACT_ATOMS: atom_id res chain seq x y z
N GLN A 1 42.16 17.04 -12.53
CA GLN A 1 41.18 17.40 -13.60
C GLN A 1 40.68 18.78 -13.23
N ASP A 2 40.91 19.81 -14.04
CA ASP A 2 40.76 21.18 -13.53
C ASP A 2 39.28 21.56 -13.33
N ASP A 3 38.85 21.67 -12.08
CA ASP A 3 37.48 21.92 -11.65
C ASP A 3 36.96 23.35 -11.97
N GLY A 4 37.78 24.16 -12.67
CA GLY A 4 37.44 25.52 -13.09
C GLY A 4 37.40 26.57 -11.97
N ILE A 5 37.70 26.17 -10.72
CA ILE A 5 37.79 27.09 -9.58
C ILE A 5 39.22 27.63 -9.46
N GLU A 6 39.34 28.96 -9.41
CA GLU A 6 40.60 29.65 -9.15
C GLU A 6 41.01 29.51 -7.67
N GLU A 7 42.31 29.39 -7.41
CA GLU A 7 42.85 29.16 -6.06
C GLU A 7 42.45 30.26 -5.07
N GLU A 8 42.43 31.52 -5.50
CA GLU A 8 42.02 32.64 -4.66
C GLU A 8 40.55 32.59 -4.23
N LEU A 9 39.67 31.92 -4.98
CA LEU A 9 38.26 31.73 -4.56
C LEU A 9 38.16 30.71 -3.43
N LEU A 10 38.92 29.62 -3.53
CA LEU A 10 38.98 28.57 -2.51
C LEU A 10 39.59 29.11 -1.21
N LEU A 11 40.67 29.89 -1.30
CA LEU A 11 41.29 30.56 -0.15
C LEU A 11 40.36 31.62 0.49
N ALA A 12 39.60 32.37 -0.33
CA ALA A 12 38.62 33.34 0.17
C ALA A 12 37.52 32.69 1.04
N LEU A 13 37.03 31.51 0.64
CA LEU A 13 36.03 30.74 1.39
C LEU A 13 36.56 30.19 2.72
N ILE A 14 37.82 29.70 2.71
CA ILE A 14 38.47 29.14 3.91
C ILE A 14 38.76 30.24 4.93
N LEU A 15 39.51 31.27 4.52
CA LEU A 15 40.05 32.27 5.45
C LEU A 15 39.00 33.26 5.95
N LYS A 16 38.11 33.74 5.06
CA LYS A 16 37.16 34.84 5.31
C LYS A 16 37.90 36.14 5.68
N LYS A 17 37.16 37.26 5.77
CA LYS A 17 37.70 38.63 5.87
C LYS A 17 38.80 38.76 6.95
N ASP A 18 38.52 38.26 8.15
CA ASP A 18 39.34 38.51 9.34
C ASP A 18 40.69 37.78 9.32
N ASN A 19 40.86 36.80 8.43
CA ASN A 19 42.11 36.06 8.22
C ASN A 19 42.78 36.32 6.86
N LEU A 20 42.38 37.35 6.10
CA LEU A 20 43.07 37.72 4.86
C LEU A 20 44.41 38.43 5.08
N GLY A 21 44.55 39.17 6.19
CA GLY A 21 45.79 39.86 6.54
C GLY A 21 46.93 38.88 6.74
N GLU A 22 48.12 39.21 6.23
CA GLU A 22 49.16 38.22 5.87
C GLU A 22 49.54 37.25 7.01
N ASP A 23 49.70 37.74 8.25
CA ASP A 23 50.09 36.89 9.39
C ASP A 23 48.93 36.06 9.96
N ASN A 24 47.69 36.56 9.91
CA ASN A 24 46.51 35.77 10.24
C ASN A 24 46.30 34.67 9.19
N CYS A 25 46.51 34.99 7.90
CA CYS A 25 46.45 34.02 6.81
C CYS A 25 47.44 32.87 7.02
N LYS A 26 48.71 33.19 7.32
CA LYS A 26 49.76 32.20 7.61
C LYS A 26 49.35 31.28 8.76
N LYS A 27 48.82 31.85 9.86
CA LYS A 27 48.36 31.10 11.03
C LYS A 27 47.17 30.18 10.69
N GLU A 28 46.09 30.75 10.14
CA GLU A 28 44.83 30.04 9.95
C GLU A 28 44.94 28.96 8.86
N LEU A 29 45.64 29.26 7.75
CA LEU A 29 45.86 28.29 6.67
C LEU A 29 46.74 27.13 7.13
N LYS A 30 47.75 27.40 7.97
CA LYS A 30 48.56 26.36 8.62
C LYS A 30 47.72 25.51 9.56
N GLU A 31 46.95 26.11 10.48
CA GLU A 31 46.07 25.35 11.38
C GLU A 31 45.07 24.48 10.61
N TYR A 32 44.50 25.00 9.52
CA TYR A 32 43.63 24.25 8.61
C TYR A 32 44.38 23.06 7.98
N CYS A 33 45.53 23.29 7.32
CA CYS A 33 46.31 22.24 6.67
C CYS A 33 46.84 21.18 7.66
N GLU A 34 47.20 21.56 8.89
CA GLU A 34 47.65 20.61 9.92
C GLU A 34 46.47 19.75 10.44
N LYS A 35 45.28 20.33 10.66
CA LYS A 35 44.06 19.58 11.03
C LYS A 35 43.63 18.62 9.91
N LEU A 36 43.77 19.02 8.64
CA LEU A 36 43.54 18.13 7.51
C LEU A 36 44.55 16.96 7.51
N ARG A 37 45.86 17.24 7.48
CA ARG A 37 46.93 16.21 7.42
C ARG A 37 46.88 15.18 8.56
N ASN A 38 46.29 15.55 9.70
CA ASN A 38 46.10 14.63 10.83
C ASN A 38 44.99 13.58 10.60
N ALA A 39 43.96 13.89 9.80
CA ALA A 39 42.85 12.95 9.53
C ALA A 39 43.18 11.99 8.38
N ASP A 40 43.76 12.50 7.29
CA ASP A 40 44.34 11.69 6.22
C ASP A 40 45.62 12.35 5.68
N LYS A 41 46.65 11.53 5.48
CA LYS A 41 47.96 11.96 4.97
C LYS A 41 47.93 12.21 3.45
N ASP A 42 46.95 11.64 2.77
CA ASP A 42 46.69 11.82 1.33
C ASP A 42 45.62 12.90 1.03
N MET A 43 45.23 13.70 2.04
CA MET A 43 44.20 14.77 2.02
C MET A 43 44.22 15.72 0.82
N GLY A 44 45.39 16.00 0.23
CA GLY A 44 45.47 16.80 -0.99
C GLY A 44 44.64 16.22 -2.15
N ASN A 45 44.24 14.95 -2.07
CA ASN A 45 43.36 14.32 -3.03
C ASN A 45 41.88 14.75 -2.91
N ILE A 46 41.46 15.67 -2.00
CA ILE A 46 40.14 16.33 -2.09
C ILE A 46 40.11 17.33 -3.26
N TYR A 47 41.12 18.19 -3.37
CA TYR A 47 41.21 19.24 -4.39
C TYR A 47 42.67 19.44 -4.81
N GLU A 48 42.95 19.40 -6.11
CA GLU A 48 44.33 19.43 -6.64
C GLU A 48 45.10 20.68 -6.18
N LYS A 49 44.42 21.83 -6.12
CA LYS A 49 44.98 23.12 -5.62
C LYS A 49 45.14 23.17 -4.09
N LEU A 50 44.38 22.37 -3.33
CA LEU A 50 44.61 22.16 -1.89
C LEU A 50 45.82 21.25 -1.63
N LYS A 51 46.12 20.29 -2.52
CA LYS A 51 47.33 19.46 -2.43
C LYS A 51 48.60 20.29 -2.46
N GLU A 52 48.67 21.26 -3.36
CA GLU A 52 49.80 22.17 -3.48
C GLU A 52 49.87 23.15 -2.31
N THR A 53 48.73 23.70 -1.89
CA THR A 53 48.63 24.63 -0.75
C THR A 53 49.02 23.98 0.58
N CYS A 54 48.50 22.80 0.90
CA CYS A 54 48.72 22.11 2.17
C CYS A 54 49.87 21.09 2.15
N LYS A 55 50.74 21.12 1.13
CA LYS A 55 51.88 20.19 0.98
C LYS A 55 52.81 20.22 2.21
N ASP A 56 53.15 21.42 2.65
CA ASP A 56 53.96 21.71 3.81
C ASP A 56 53.66 23.15 4.29
N ASN A 57 54.15 23.51 5.48
CA ASN A 57 53.78 24.78 6.09
C ASN A 57 54.35 25.99 5.33
N ALA A 58 55.51 25.86 4.66
CA ALA A 58 56.08 26.94 3.85
C ALA A 58 55.31 27.13 2.53
N ALA A 59 54.81 26.05 1.93
CA ALA A 59 53.90 26.12 0.78
C ALA A 59 52.59 26.86 1.13
N ALA A 60 52.02 26.61 2.30
CA ALA A 60 50.84 27.32 2.80
C ALA A 60 51.13 28.81 3.06
N GLU A 61 52.18 29.12 3.83
CA GLU A 61 52.59 30.49 4.16
C GLU A 61 52.87 31.33 2.90
N ALA A 62 53.45 30.73 1.85
CA ALA A 62 53.71 31.39 0.57
C ALA A 62 52.43 31.81 -0.19
N LYS A 63 51.28 31.16 0.02
CA LYS A 63 50.00 31.55 -0.63
C LYS A 63 49.44 32.87 -0.10
N CYS A 64 49.83 33.29 1.10
CA CYS A 64 49.31 34.49 1.75
C CYS A 64 49.86 35.81 1.15
N ALA A 65 51.04 35.76 0.51
CA ALA A 65 51.73 36.95 -0.01
C ALA A 65 50.88 37.68 -1.07
N GLY A 66 50.35 38.86 -0.70
CA GLY A 66 49.48 39.68 -1.56
C GLY A 66 48.07 39.11 -1.81
N LEU A 67 47.67 38.05 -1.11
CA LEU A 67 46.38 37.36 -1.31
C LEU A 67 45.18 38.28 -1.10
N GLU A 68 45.20 39.11 -0.05
CA GLU A 68 44.17 40.10 0.24
C GLU A 68 43.92 41.02 -0.96
N ASN A 69 44.98 41.52 -1.61
CA ASN A 69 44.86 42.41 -2.78
C ASN A 69 44.23 41.69 -3.99
N LYS A 70 44.58 40.41 -4.23
CA LYS A 70 43.96 39.62 -5.30
C LYS A 70 42.46 39.43 -5.06
N ILE A 71 42.07 39.06 -3.84
CA ILE A 71 40.68 38.82 -3.45
C ILE A 71 39.89 40.14 -3.48
N ASN A 72 40.42 41.22 -2.90
CA ASN A 72 39.87 42.57 -2.95
C ASN A 72 39.60 43.03 -4.40
N GLY A 73 40.52 42.72 -5.33
CA GLY A 73 40.33 42.90 -6.77
C GLY A 73 39.14 42.09 -7.31
N LYS A 74 39.13 40.76 -7.11
CA LYS A 74 38.03 39.87 -7.54
C LYS A 74 36.67 40.32 -6.99
N CYS A 75 36.57 40.66 -5.71
CA CYS A 75 35.34 41.16 -5.08
C CYS A 75 34.86 42.48 -5.71
N THR A 76 35.78 43.36 -6.09
CA THR A 76 35.45 44.65 -6.74
C THR A 76 34.96 44.44 -8.17
N THR A 77 35.59 43.55 -8.95
CA THR A 77 35.08 43.14 -10.27
C THR A 77 33.74 42.43 -10.18
N PHE A 78 33.56 41.53 -9.21
CA PHE A 78 32.31 40.81 -9.01
C PHE A 78 31.17 41.74 -8.61
N LYS A 79 31.41 42.73 -7.74
CA LYS A 79 30.40 43.74 -7.34
C LYS A 79 29.77 44.44 -8.55
N ALA A 80 30.56 44.80 -9.56
CA ALA A 80 30.04 45.43 -10.78
C ALA A 80 29.12 44.48 -11.59
N LYS A 81 29.45 43.19 -11.65
CA LYS A 81 28.61 42.16 -12.29
C LYS A 81 27.29 41.97 -11.54
N ILE A 82 27.36 41.62 -10.24
CA ILE A 82 26.16 41.32 -9.44
C ILE A 82 25.26 42.54 -9.27
N GLY A 83 25.84 43.74 -9.02
CA GLY A 83 25.12 45.01 -8.95
C GLY A 83 24.47 45.46 -10.25
N THR A 84 24.71 44.75 -11.36
CA THR A 84 23.97 44.86 -12.62
C THR A 84 22.87 43.80 -12.70
N ALA A 85 23.18 42.53 -12.38
CA ALA A 85 22.22 41.44 -12.41
C ALA A 85 21.06 41.61 -11.41
N VAL A 86 21.31 42.01 -10.17
CA VAL A 86 20.25 42.19 -9.15
C VAL A 86 19.25 43.30 -9.49
N LYS A 87 19.57 44.17 -10.45
CA LYS A 87 18.66 45.20 -11.00
C LYS A 87 17.70 44.64 -12.06
N LYS A 88 17.96 43.47 -12.66
CA LYS A 88 17.00 42.81 -13.56
C LYS A 88 15.67 42.57 -12.81
N PRO A 89 14.49 42.77 -13.43
CA PRO A 89 13.21 42.49 -12.78
C PRO A 89 13.02 40.98 -12.54
N ILE A 90 13.48 40.15 -13.49
CA ILE A 90 13.50 38.68 -13.44
C ILE A 90 14.96 38.25 -13.59
N LEU A 91 15.37 37.22 -12.86
CA LEU A 91 16.69 36.58 -13.02
C LEU A 91 16.53 35.31 -13.84
N GLU A 92 17.53 34.98 -14.64
CA GLU A 92 17.66 33.68 -15.30
C GLU A 92 18.26 32.67 -14.32
N ASP A 93 17.96 31.37 -14.47
CA ASP A 93 18.55 30.32 -13.62
C ASP A 93 20.09 30.37 -13.64
N LYS A 94 20.66 30.73 -14.80
CA LYS A 94 22.11 30.95 -14.95
C LYS A 94 22.64 32.11 -14.10
N ASP A 95 21.90 33.21 -13.93
CA ASP A 95 22.30 34.28 -12.99
C ASP A 95 22.39 33.71 -11.58
N CYS A 96 21.41 32.89 -11.19
CA CYS A 96 21.34 32.27 -9.87
C CYS A 96 22.47 31.27 -9.62
N THR A 97 22.83 30.43 -10.60
CA THR A 97 23.98 29.51 -10.49
C THR A 97 25.31 30.26 -10.53
N GLU A 98 25.59 31.04 -11.59
CA GLU A 98 26.92 31.62 -11.83
C GLU A 98 27.29 32.69 -10.78
N LEU A 99 26.34 33.54 -10.40
CA LEU A 99 26.55 34.60 -9.40
C LEU A 99 26.35 34.07 -7.98
N GLY A 100 25.47 33.07 -7.77
CA GLY A 100 25.30 32.40 -6.48
C GLY A 100 26.59 31.71 -6.03
N ARG A 101 27.26 31.01 -6.96
CA ARG A 101 28.60 30.45 -6.77
C ARG A 101 29.60 31.52 -6.31
N GLN A 102 29.75 32.61 -7.07
CA GLN A 102 30.68 33.69 -6.71
C GLN A 102 30.34 34.34 -5.36
N CYS A 103 29.06 34.48 -5.00
CA CYS A 103 28.66 34.92 -3.66
C CYS A 103 29.05 33.94 -2.55
N LEU A 104 28.97 32.62 -2.77
CA LEU A 104 29.38 31.63 -1.77
C LEU A 104 30.87 31.73 -1.43
N PHE A 105 31.74 31.88 -2.44
CA PHE A 105 33.18 31.97 -2.24
C PHE A 105 33.66 33.36 -1.76
N LEU A 106 33.08 34.47 -2.28
CA LEU A 106 33.63 35.82 -2.04
C LEU A 106 32.96 36.61 -0.91
N GLU A 107 31.70 36.36 -0.56
CA GLU A 107 30.97 37.17 0.43
C GLU A 107 31.56 37.02 1.85
N GLY A 108 32.15 35.88 2.18
CA GLY A 108 32.87 35.69 3.45
C GLY A 108 34.15 36.54 3.55
N ALA A 109 34.77 36.86 2.40
CA ALA A 109 36.02 37.58 2.30
C ALA A 109 35.84 39.11 2.19
N ASP A 110 34.79 39.57 1.49
CA ASP A 110 34.43 41.00 1.38
C ASP A 110 32.94 41.23 1.66
N PRO A 111 32.47 40.98 2.90
CA PRO A 111 31.07 41.13 3.26
C PRO A 111 30.60 42.59 3.16
N ASP A 112 31.47 43.57 3.38
CA ASP A 112 31.10 44.98 3.36
C ASP A 112 30.83 45.51 1.95
N LYS A 113 31.49 44.96 0.92
CA LYS A 113 31.09 45.22 -0.47
C LYS A 113 29.95 44.34 -0.96
N LEU A 114 29.88 43.06 -0.56
CA LEU A 114 29.05 42.06 -1.25
C LEU A 114 27.74 41.65 -0.57
N LYS A 115 27.60 41.77 0.77
CA LYS A 115 26.47 41.15 1.50
C LYS A 115 25.08 41.60 1.03
N GLU A 116 24.88 42.90 0.75
CA GLU A 116 23.57 43.43 0.33
C GLU A 116 23.17 42.94 -1.07
N ASP A 117 24.11 42.90 -2.02
CA ASP A 117 23.90 42.40 -3.39
C ASP A 117 23.71 40.87 -3.39
N CYS A 118 24.54 40.13 -2.66
CA CYS A 118 24.45 38.66 -2.55
C CYS A 118 23.20 38.18 -1.77
N ASN A 119 22.78 38.90 -0.74
CA ASN A 119 21.51 38.65 -0.05
C ASN A 119 20.32 38.93 -0.99
N THR A 120 20.36 40.05 -1.73
CA THR A 120 19.32 40.39 -2.73
C THR A 120 19.25 39.36 -3.86
N LEU A 121 20.38 38.87 -4.38
CA LEU A 121 20.46 37.79 -5.36
C LEU A 121 19.80 36.51 -4.83
N ARG A 122 20.29 35.97 -3.71
CA ARG A 122 19.78 34.72 -3.12
C ARG A 122 18.29 34.82 -2.77
N ASN A 123 17.85 35.96 -2.24
CA ASN A 123 16.44 36.25 -1.96
C ASN A 123 15.58 36.21 -3.24
N LYS A 124 16.06 36.81 -4.35
CA LYS A 124 15.36 36.74 -5.64
C LYS A 124 15.32 35.32 -6.19
N CYS A 125 16.44 34.59 -6.21
CA CYS A 125 16.48 33.20 -6.70
C CYS A 125 15.50 32.29 -5.94
N TYR A 126 15.52 32.34 -4.60
CA TYR A 126 14.61 31.59 -3.75
C TYR A 126 13.13 31.95 -3.98
N GLN A 127 12.81 33.23 -4.12
CA GLN A 127 11.43 33.67 -4.38
C GLN A 127 10.96 33.29 -5.80
N ASN A 128 11.80 33.50 -6.82
CA ASN A 128 11.50 33.16 -8.22
C ASN A 128 11.16 31.67 -8.36
N LYS A 129 11.94 30.78 -7.76
CA LYS A 129 11.68 29.33 -7.81
C LYS A 129 10.35 28.94 -7.17
N ARG A 130 10.01 29.54 -6.03
CA ARG A 130 8.74 29.28 -5.32
C ARG A 130 7.52 29.78 -6.13
N GLU A 131 7.69 30.86 -6.88
CA GLU A 131 6.68 31.34 -7.83
C GLU A 131 6.62 30.53 -9.13
N GLU A 132 7.75 30.05 -9.66
CA GLU A 132 7.82 29.14 -10.81
C GLU A 132 7.01 27.88 -10.53
N VAL A 133 7.26 27.23 -9.38
CA VAL A 133 6.55 26.01 -8.98
C VAL A 133 5.08 26.28 -8.70
N ALA A 134 4.70 27.42 -8.10
CA ALA A 134 3.29 27.76 -7.91
C ALA A 134 2.55 28.01 -9.24
N VAL A 135 3.22 28.61 -10.23
CA VAL A 135 2.70 28.76 -11.61
C VAL A 135 2.59 27.39 -12.28
N GLU A 136 3.60 26.54 -12.20
CA GLU A 136 3.61 25.19 -12.77
C GLU A 136 2.47 24.32 -12.21
N VAL A 137 2.25 24.35 -10.89
CA VAL A 137 1.14 23.66 -10.22
C VAL A 137 -0.22 24.07 -10.79
N LEU A 138 -0.44 25.38 -11.00
CA LEU A 138 -1.69 25.88 -11.59
C LEU A 138 -1.81 25.58 -13.09
N LEU A 139 -0.70 25.58 -13.84
CA LEU A 139 -0.69 25.19 -15.26
C LEU A 139 -1.09 23.72 -15.45
N ARG A 140 -0.59 22.81 -14.60
CA ARG A 140 -1.01 21.39 -14.62
C ARG A 140 -2.46 21.21 -14.17
N ALA A 141 -2.89 21.94 -13.14
CA ALA A 141 -4.26 21.87 -12.63
C ALA A 141 -5.32 22.44 -13.59
N LEU A 142 -4.90 23.31 -14.52
CA LEU A 142 -5.73 23.85 -15.62
C LEU A 142 -5.32 23.26 -16.99
N GLY A 143 -4.76 22.05 -17.01
CA GLY A 143 -4.33 21.31 -18.21
C GLY A 143 -5.46 20.87 -19.16
N ASP A 144 -6.72 21.12 -18.80
CA ASP A 144 -7.96 20.66 -19.46
C ASP A 144 -8.46 21.61 -20.57
N GLY A 145 -7.56 22.38 -21.19
CA GLY A 145 -7.93 23.43 -22.14
C GLY A 145 -8.61 24.64 -21.50
N SER A 146 -8.54 24.82 -20.17
CA SER A 146 -9.10 26.01 -19.50
C SER A 146 -8.30 27.30 -19.71
N LEU A 147 -7.09 27.21 -20.29
CA LEU A 147 -6.29 28.37 -20.72
C LEU A 147 -6.42 28.64 -22.23
N GLU A 148 -7.15 27.80 -22.96
CA GLU A 148 -7.37 27.90 -24.40
C GLU A 148 -8.29 29.10 -24.76
N LYS A 149 -8.06 29.72 -25.93
CA LYS A 149 -8.86 30.86 -26.49
C LYS A 149 -8.96 32.14 -25.61
N SER A 150 -7.96 32.42 -24.80
CA SER A 150 -7.79 33.65 -23.99
C SER A 150 -7.64 34.99 -24.74
N ALA A 151 -7.53 34.98 -26.07
CA ALA A 151 -7.38 36.21 -26.87
C ALA A 151 -8.63 37.11 -26.89
N ASN A 152 -9.77 36.57 -26.45
CA ASN A 152 -11.05 37.27 -26.35
C ASN A 152 -11.49 37.27 -24.88
N ALA A 153 -12.26 38.28 -24.44
CA ALA A 153 -12.71 38.43 -23.05
C ALA A 153 -13.41 37.19 -22.45
N GLN A 154 -14.01 36.34 -23.30
CA GLN A 154 -14.65 35.08 -22.90
C GLN A 154 -13.68 34.05 -22.32
N GLY A 155 -12.43 34.00 -22.81
CA GLY A 155 -11.44 32.98 -22.40
C GLY A 155 -10.89 33.21 -21.00
N ASN A 156 -10.68 34.47 -20.59
CA ASN A 156 -10.27 34.79 -19.22
C ASN A 156 -11.34 34.35 -18.21
N LYS A 157 -12.63 34.46 -18.56
CA LYS A 157 -13.74 34.02 -17.72
C LYS A 157 -13.73 32.50 -17.46
N LYS A 158 -13.47 31.66 -18.48
CA LYS A 158 -13.32 30.21 -18.30
C LYS A 158 -12.17 29.90 -17.33
N CYS A 159 -11.01 30.55 -17.52
CA CYS A 159 -9.88 30.39 -16.62
C CYS A 159 -10.23 30.85 -15.18
N GLU A 160 -10.85 32.01 -14.99
CA GLU A 160 -11.20 32.54 -13.67
C GLU A 160 -12.22 31.66 -12.93
N GLU A 161 -13.19 31.09 -13.64
CA GLU A 161 -14.15 30.14 -13.10
C GLU A 161 -13.46 28.83 -12.67
N LYS A 162 -12.62 28.24 -13.53
CA LYS A 162 -11.91 26.99 -13.22
C LYS A 162 -10.83 27.16 -12.14
N LEU A 163 -10.13 28.29 -12.15
CA LEU A 163 -9.15 28.65 -11.11
C LEU A 163 -9.81 28.72 -9.73
N LYS A 164 -11.03 29.27 -9.62
CA LYS A 164 -11.81 29.28 -8.37
C LYS A 164 -12.18 27.89 -7.86
N GLU A 165 -12.26 26.88 -8.73
CA GLU A 165 -12.43 25.48 -8.30
C GLU A 165 -11.10 24.90 -7.79
N VAL A 166 -10.05 24.96 -8.62
CA VAL A 166 -8.69 24.48 -8.31
C VAL A 166 -8.16 25.06 -6.98
N CYS A 167 -8.41 26.36 -6.76
CA CYS A 167 -7.98 27.07 -5.56
C CYS A 167 -8.64 26.58 -4.27
N LYS A 168 -9.79 25.90 -4.30
CA LYS A 168 -10.41 25.32 -3.08
C LYS A 168 -9.54 24.21 -2.49
N GLU A 169 -8.84 23.44 -3.33
CA GLU A 169 -7.91 22.39 -2.90
C GLU A 169 -6.47 22.92 -2.73
N LEU A 170 -5.96 23.63 -3.75
CA LEU A 170 -4.53 23.93 -3.86
C LEU A 170 -4.05 25.20 -3.11
N SER A 171 -4.93 26.16 -2.80
CA SER A 171 -4.53 27.40 -2.09
C SER A 171 -3.95 27.15 -0.69
N SER A 172 -4.15 25.96 -0.12
CA SER A 172 -3.59 25.55 1.17
C SER A 172 -2.15 25.01 1.10
N LYS A 173 -1.65 24.69 -0.10
CA LYS A 173 -0.39 23.93 -0.27
C LYS A 173 0.87 24.80 -0.23
N SER A 174 0.79 26.07 -0.67
CA SER A 174 1.86 27.06 -0.47
C SER A 174 1.30 28.48 -0.33
N ASN A 175 2.09 29.39 0.25
CA ASN A 175 1.70 30.80 0.38
C ASN A 175 1.53 31.46 -0.99
N GLU A 176 2.31 31.02 -1.98
CA GLU A 176 2.35 31.53 -3.35
C GLU A 176 1.11 31.10 -4.13
N LEU A 177 0.63 29.87 -3.92
CA LEU A 177 -0.67 29.42 -4.42
C LEU A 177 -1.82 30.22 -3.80
N ALA A 178 -1.78 30.48 -2.49
CA ALA A 178 -2.77 31.36 -1.84
C ALA A 178 -2.81 32.77 -2.45
N ILE A 179 -1.64 33.37 -2.71
CA ILE A 179 -1.54 34.70 -3.34
C ILE A 179 -2.09 34.68 -4.77
N LEU A 180 -1.70 33.69 -5.60
CA LEU A 180 -2.20 33.56 -6.97
C LEU A 180 -3.71 33.29 -7.02
N CYS A 181 -4.27 32.62 -6.02
CA CYS A 181 -5.70 32.33 -5.92
C CYS A 181 -6.59 33.52 -5.56
N LEU A 182 -6.03 34.66 -5.12
CA LEU A 182 -6.80 35.85 -4.73
C LEU A 182 -7.10 36.80 -5.89
N ASP A 183 -6.21 36.90 -6.87
CA ASP A 183 -6.36 37.78 -8.04
C ASP A 183 -6.49 36.91 -9.30
N ALA A 184 -7.68 36.35 -9.49
CA ALA A 184 -7.95 35.39 -10.57
C ALA A 184 -7.68 35.97 -11.96
N THR A 185 -8.02 37.24 -12.21
CA THR A 185 -7.83 37.92 -13.50
C THR A 185 -6.35 38.11 -13.84
N LYS A 186 -5.53 38.55 -12.88
CA LYS A 186 -4.08 38.71 -13.06
C LYS A 186 -3.37 37.37 -13.16
N THR A 187 -3.77 36.38 -12.34
CA THR A 187 -3.23 35.03 -12.38
C THR A 187 -3.55 34.34 -13.70
N CYS A 188 -4.79 34.42 -14.20
CA CYS A 188 -5.14 33.91 -15.53
C CYS A 188 -4.32 34.55 -16.65
N THR A 189 -4.11 35.88 -16.61
CA THR A 189 -3.18 36.55 -17.54
C THR A 189 -1.76 35.95 -17.46
N LYS A 190 -1.19 35.75 -16.26
CA LYS A 190 0.14 35.13 -16.07
C LYS A 190 0.20 33.69 -16.58
N LEU A 191 -0.84 32.89 -16.32
CA LEU A 191 -0.93 31.48 -16.73
C LEU A 191 -1.06 31.34 -18.25
N VAL A 192 -1.88 32.16 -18.90
CA VAL A 192 -2.03 32.20 -20.37
C VAL A 192 -0.68 32.44 -21.06
N THR A 193 0.06 33.49 -20.69
CA THR A 193 1.37 33.79 -21.30
C THR A 193 2.40 32.67 -21.03
N SER A 194 2.32 32.04 -19.86
CA SER A 194 3.19 30.91 -19.50
C SER A 194 2.87 29.65 -20.33
N ALA A 195 1.59 29.36 -20.56
CA ALA A 195 1.13 28.25 -21.38
C ALA A 195 1.52 28.43 -22.86
N GLU A 196 1.31 29.62 -23.44
CA GLU A 196 1.73 29.91 -24.83
C GLU A 196 3.25 29.72 -25.02
N THR A 197 4.04 30.16 -24.05
CA THR A 197 5.51 30.01 -24.04
C THR A 197 5.91 28.53 -23.97
N LYS A 198 5.29 27.74 -23.07
CA LYS A 198 5.53 26.29 -22.95
C LYS A 198 5.09 25.52 -24.19
N CYS A 199 3.94 25.83 -24.78
CA CYS A 199 3.48 25.20 -26.03
C CYS A 199 4.47 25.44 -27.18
N LYS A 200 4.95 26.68 -27.35
CA LYS A 200 5.97 27.00 -28.37
C LYS A 200 7.30 26.27 -28.12
N ALA A 201 7.74 26.19 -26.87
CA ALA A 201 8.96 25.46 -26.50
C ALA A 201 8.82 23.95 -26.75
N LEU A 202 7.71 23.34 -26.32
CA LEU A 202 7.39 21.92 -26.50
C LEU A 202 7.26 21.54 -27.98
N LYS A 203 6.61 22.39 -28.79
CA LYS A 203 6.54 22.22 -30.25
C LYS A 203 7.92 22.22 -30.88
N ASN A 204 8.71 23.27 -30.63
CA ASN A 204 10.09 23.35 -31.13
C ASN A 204 10.94 22.14 -30.69
N ALA A 205 10.78 21.68 -29.45
CA ALA A 205 11.51 20.53 -28.92
C ALA A 205 11.15 19.21 -29.61
N ILE A 206 9.87 19.02 -30.01
CA ILE A 206 9.40 17.82 -30.72
C ILE A 206 9.73 17.89 -32.22
N ASP A 207 9.61 19.07 -32.83
CA ASP A 207 9.90 19.28 -34.26
C ASP A 207 11.40 19.18 -34.57
N THR A 208 12.28 19.28 -33.56
CA THR A 208 13.73 19.10 -33.68
C THR A 208 14.24 17.69 -33.29
N LEU A 209 13.34 16.73 -33.00
CA LEU A 209 13.73 15.35 -32.70
C LEU A 209 14.15 14.57 -33.97
N ASN A 210 15.38 14.08 -33.96
CA ASN A 210 15.87 13.03 -34.86
C ASN A 210 15.31 11.65 -34.46
N SER A 211 15.49 10.63 -35.32
CA SER A 211 15.03 9.25 -35.08
C SER A 211 15.55 8.63 -33.78
N ASP A 212 16.79 8.97 -33.41
CA ASP A 212 17.54 8.35 -32.34
C ASP A 212 17.32 9.11 -31.02
N ILE A 213 16.04 9.27 -30.65
CA ILE A 213 15.61 9.88 -29.39
C ILE A 213 16.19 9.08 -28.22
N LYS A 214 16.60 9.73 -27.13
CA LYS A 214 17.04 9.04 -25.91
C LYS A 214 15.95 8.99 -24.83
N LYS A 215 16.08 8.07 -23.87
CA LYS A 215 15.11 7.93 -22.76
C LYS A 215 15.00 9.18 -21.90
N GLU A 216 16.12 9.87 -21.68
CA GLU A 216 16.23 11.12 -20.95
C GLU A 216 15.51 12.27 -21.68
N THR A 217 15.30 12.15 -22.99
CA THR A 217 14.55 13.12 -23.82
C THR A 217 13.07 12.75 -23.93
N CYS A 218 12.74 11.46 -24.10
CA CYS A 218 11.36 10.99 -24.23
C CYS A 218 10.50 11.31 -23.01
N LEU A 219 10.92 10.94 -21.80
CA LEU A 219 10.07 11.04 -20.61
C LEU A 219 9.65 12.49 -20.28
N PRO A 220 10.56 13.49 -20.25
CA PRO A 220 10.18 14.88 -19.97
C PRO A 220 9.31 15.53 -21.06
N LEU A 221 9.44 15.11 -22.33
CA LEU A 221 8.56 15.63 -23.40
C LEU A 221 7.18 14.97 -23.36
N LEU A 222 7.10 13.67 -23.02
CA LEU A 222 5.82 12.98 -22.80
C LEU A 222 5.05 13.55 -21.59
N GLU A 223 5.74 13.88 -20.50
CA GLU A 223 5.14 14.56 -19.34
C GLU A 223 4.55 15.92 -19.73
N GLN A 224 5.30 16.75 -20.46
CA GLN A 224 4.83 18.06 -20.93
C GLN A 224 3.66 17.93 -21.93
N CYS A 225 3.69 16.93 -22.81
CA CYS A 225 2.58 16.59 -23.68
C CYS A 225 1.32 16.20 -22.89
N HIS A 226 1.46 15.45 -21.79
CA HIS A 226 0.32 15.09 -20.94
C HIS A 226 -0.31 16.29 -20.25
N PHE A 227 0.49 17.23 -19.72
CA PHE A 227 -0.04 18.36 -18.94
C PHE A 227 -0.42 19.61 -19.74
N TYR A 228 0.16 19.84 -20.92
CA TYR A 228 -0.01 21.13 -21.62
C TYR A 228 -0.73 21.04 -22.98
N LYS A 229 -0.80 19.87 -23.64
CA LYS A 229 -1.28 19.77 -25.03
C LYS A 229 -2.64 20.44 -25.24
N GLU A 230 -3.63 20.18 -24.40
CA GLU A 230 -5.00 20.69 -24.59
C GLU A 230 -5.12 22.21 -24.38
N ASN A 231 -4.08 22.88 -23.85
CA ASN A 231 -3.99 24.35 -23.79
C ASN A 231 -3.27 24.97 -25.00
N CYS A 232 -2.72 24.17 -25.92
CA CYS A 232 -1.96 24.65 -27.07
C CYS A 232 -2.85 24.93 -28.28
N LYS A 233 -2.93 26.21 -28.67
CA LYS A 233 -3.60 26.68 -29.91
C LYS A 233 -2.97 26.03 -31.15
N ASP A 234 -3.78 25.71 -32.17
CA ASP A 234 -3.41 25.02 -33.42
C ASP A 234 -2.04 25.43 -34.01
N SER A 235 -1.76 26.74 -34.10
CA SER A 235 -0.50 27.26 -34.64
C SER A 235 0.73 26.82 -33.83
N ASN A 236 0.59 26.73 -32.51
CA ASN A 236 1.59 26.25 -31.55
C ASN A 236 1.31 24.82 -31.06
N GLU A 237 0.41 24.05 -31.70
CA GLU A 237 0.12 22.68 -31.24
C GLU A 237 1.37 21.79 -31.42
N PRO A 238 1.85 21.11 -30.37
CA PRO A 238 2.95 20.17 -30.43
C PRO A 238 2.50 18.80 -30.99
N ASN A 239 3.32 18.16 -31.82
CA ASN A 239 3.00 16.83 -32.38
C ASN A 239 3.24 15.69 -31.36
N CYS A 240 2.51 15.74 -30.23
CA CYS A 240 2.58 14.78 -29.15
C CYS A 240 2.20 13.36 -29.57
N LYS A 241 1.35 13.19 -30.59
CA LYS A 241 1.00 11.86 -31.13
C LYS A 241 2.23 11.18 -31.76
N LYS A 242 2.97 11.90 -32.62
CA LYS A 242 4.24 11.40 -33.18
C LYS A 242 5.23 11.05 -32.05
N LEU A 243 5.37 11.91 -31.03
CA LEU A 243 6.25 11.64 -29.89
C LEU A 243 5.88 10.34 -29.16
N VAL A 244 4.59 10.09 -28.89
CA VAL A 244 4.12 8.84 -28.27
C VAL A 244 4.43 7.62 -29.15
N GLU A 245 4.26 7.72 -30.47
CA GLU A 245 4.60 6.65 -31.40
C GLU A 245 6.12 6.39 -31.48
N ASP A 246 6.94 7.44 -31.50
CA ASP A 246 8.40 7.33 -31.61
C ASP A 246 9.06 6.82 -30.31
N CYS A 247 8.65 7.35 -29.14
CA CYS A 247 9.08 6.82 -27.84
C CYS A 247 8.53 5.40 -27.58
N GLY A 248 7.32 5.11 -28.07
CA GLY A 248 6.69 3.78 -28.00
C GLY A 248 7.48 2.69 -28.74
N LYS A 249 8.11 3.01 -29.88
CA LYS A 249 9.02 2.09 -30.61
C LYS A 249 10.21 1.65 -29.74
N GLN A 250 10.66 2.51 -28.83
CA GLN A 250 11.73 2.22 -27.87
C GLN A 250 11.23 1.60 -26.55
N LYS A 251 9.93 1.27 -26.45
CA LYS A 251 9.26 0.78 -25.24
C LYS A 251 9.29 1.79 -24.07
N ILE A 252 9.36 3.09 -24.38
CA ILE A 252 9.30 4.16 -23.38
C ILE A 252 7.87 4.69 -23.33
N THR A 253 7.20 4.49 -22.19
CA THR A 253 5.88 5.03 -21.90
C THR A 253 5.95 5.95 -20.68
N PHE A 254 5.16 7.04 -20.71
CA PHE A 254 4.92 7.88 -19.54
C PHE A 254 3.67 7.38 -18.81
N ALA A 255 3.77 7.21 -17.49
CA ALA A 255 2.64 6.89 -16.62
C ALA A 255 2.20 8.16 -15.89
N PRO A 256 0.98 8.68 -16.13
CA PRO A 256 0.48 9.86 -15.42
C PRO A 256 0.42 9.65 -13.89
N PRO A 257 0.64 10.71 -13.09
CA PRO A 257 0.47 10.63 -11.64
C PRO A 257 -0.92 10.14 -11.23
N GLY A 258 -0.98 9.19 -10.29
CA GLY A 258 -2.22 8.53 -9.90
C GLY A 258 -2.68 7.39 -10.83
N THR A 259 -1.82 6.89 -11.71
CA THR A 259 -2.07 5.67 -12.52
C THR A 259 -1.17 4.50 -12.09
N PRO A 260 -1.59 3.23 -12.25
CA PRO A 260 -2.87 2.77 -12.78
C PRO A 260 -4.05 3.07 -11.83
N PHE A 261 -5.22 3.32 -12.41
CA PHE A 261 -6.46 3.46 -11.64
C PHE A 261 -6.92 2.11 -11.08
N ILE A 262 -7.26 2.06 -9.80
CA ILE A 262 -7.71 0.86 -9.08
C ILE A 262 -9.08 1.17 -8.45
N PRO A 263 -10.19 0.58 -8.94
CA PRO A 263 -11.55 0.86 -8.48
C PRO A 263 -11.82 0.74 -6.98
N ILE A 264 -10.98 0.04 -6.22
CA ILE A 264 -11.11 -0.18 -4.77
C ILE A 264 -10.19 0.71 -3.92
N LYS A 265 -9.38 1.59 -4.53
CA LYS A 265 -8.62 2.65 -3.84
C LYS A 265 -9.38 4.00 -3.98
N PRO A 266 -9.18 4.96 -3.05
CA PRO A 266 -9.84 6.26 -3.12
C PRO A 266 -9.54 7.00 -4.43
N PRO A 267 -10.47 7.87 -4.91
CA PRO A 267 -10.23 8.69 -6.09
C PRO A 267 -8.97 9.56 -5.93
N ALA A 268 -8.10 9.58 -6.95
CA ALA A 268 -6.88 10.40 -6.91
C ALA A 268 -7.22 11.90 -6.78
N THR A 269 -6.65 12.55 -5.77
CA THR A 269 -6.78 13.99 -5.50
C THR A 269 -6.21 14.84 -6.63
N LEU A 270 -6.57 16.13 -6.72
CA LEU A 270 -5.96 17.02 -7.71
C LEU A 270 -4.45 17.16 -7.46
N ALA A 271 -4.05 17.25 -6.19
CA ALA A 271 -2.64 17.25 -5.78
C ALA A 271 -1.86 16.01 -6.27
N GLN A 272 -2.46 14.82 -6.23
CA GLN A 272 -1.85 13.61 -6.81
C GLN A 272 -1.81 13.68 -8.34
N LYS A 273 -2.94 14.00 -9.00
CA LYS A 273 -3.06 14.05 -10.47
C LYS A 273 -2.06 14.99 -11.15
N ILE A 274 -1.73 16.12 -10.53
CA ILE A 274 -0.74 17.07 -11.05
C ILE A 274 0.72 16.72 -10.69
N GLY A 275 0.95 15.73 -9.83
CA GLY A 275 2.28 15.36 -9.33
C GLY A 275 2.87 16.37 -8.34
N LEU A 276 2.05 16.97 -7.47
CA LEU A 276 2.45 18.06 -6.56
C LEU A 276 3.69 17.72 -5.72
N THR A 277 3.75 16.51 -5.16
CA THR A 277 4.88 16.04 -4.35
C THR A 277 6.18 16.02 -5.14
N ALA A 278 6.16 15.55 -6.39
CA ALA A 278 7.33 15.51 -7.25
C ALA A 278 7.83 16.91 -7.64
N LEU A 279 6.90 17.87 -7.84
CA LEU A 279 7.26 19.28 -8.05
C LEU A 279 7.93 19.90 -6.82
N TYR A 280 7.47 19.56 -5.61
CA TYR A 280 8.06 20.08 -4.37
C TYR A 280 9.40 19.40 -4.03
N GLN A 281 9.54 18.09 -4.30
CA GLN A 281 10.82 17.39 -4.23
C GLN A 281 11.85 17.96 -5.21
N LYS A 282 11.43 18.29 -6.44
CA LYS A 282 12.30 18.98 -7.41
C LYS A 282 12.68 20.40 -6.98
N ALA A 283 11.82 21.09 -6.24
CA ALA A 283 12.18 22.38 -5.63
C ALA A 283 13.19 22.21 -4.47
N ALA A 284 13.03 21.15 -3.65
CA ALA A 284 13.99 20.82 -2.61
C ALA A 284 15.39 20.49 -3.18
N GLN A 285 15.47 19.89 -4.37
CA GLN A 285 16.72 19.68 -5.13
C GLN A 285 17.42 20.98 -5.60
N ASP A 286 16.71 22.12 -5.61
CA ASP A 286 17.29 23.46 -5.80
C ASP A 286 17.56 24.15 -4.45
N GLY A 287 17.40 23.46 -3.31
CA GLY A 287 17.48 24.02 -1.95
C GLY A 287 16.27 24.86 -1.54
N VAL A 288 15.15 24.73 -2.25
CA VAL A 288 13.99 25.63 -2.13
C VAL A 288 12.82 24.94 -1.43
N TYR A 289 12.60 25.29 -0.16
CA TYR A 289 11.50 24.74 0.63
C TYR A 289 10.13 25.33 0.24
N ILE A 290 9.13 24.47 0.01
CA ILE A 290 7.76 24.85 -0.33
C ILE A 290 6.77 24.16 0.62
N GLY A 291 6.12 24.98 1.45
CA GLY A 291 4.97 24.61 2.28
C GLY A 291 4.16 25.84 2.66
N SER A 292 3.12 25.67 3.47
CA SER A 292 2.36 26.77 4.08
C SER A 292 2.12 26.51 5.57
N ALA A 293 2.14 27.58 6.38
CA ALA A 293 1.68 27.51 7.76
C ALA A 293 0.17 27.80 7.78
N SER A 294 -0.63 26.81 7.38
CA SER A 294 -2.10 26.83 7.30
C SER A 294 -2.69 28.16 6.81
N THR A 295 -2.91 28.28 5.50
CA THR A 295 -3.50 29.47 4.85
C THR A 295 -4.93 29.81 5.32
N ARG A 296 -5.48 29.04 6.26
CA ARG A 296 -6.75 29.29 6.95
C ARG A 296 -6.65 30.25 8.15
N ASP A 297 -5.45 30.74 8.52
CA ASP A 297 -5.34 31.81 9.52
C ASP A 297 -6.02 33.10 8.99
N ILE A 298 -7.07 33.52 9.68
CA ILE A 298 -7.85 34.73 9.39
C ILE A 298 -6.99 35.98 9.31
N TYR A 299 -5.93 36.08 10.12
CA TYR A 299 -5.03 37.24 10.15
C TYR A 299 -4.14 37.32 8.88
N ASN A 300 -3.75 36.17 8.32
CA ASN A 300 -3.02 36.11 7.06
C ASN A 300 -3.90 36.58 5.88
N LEU A 301 -5.18 36.16 5.88
CA LEU A 301 -6.15 36.55 4.86
C LEU A 301 -6.55 38.03 4.95
N LEU A 302 -6.69 38.57 6.16
CA LEU A 302 -6.92 40.00 6.38
C LEU A 302 -5.72 40.86 5.95
N ALA A 303 -4.49 40.41 6.22
CA ALA A 303 -3.28 41.06 5.71
C ALA A 303 -3.26 41.12 4.18
N LEU A 304 -3.50 40.00 3.51
CA LEU A 304 -3.63 39.91 2.05
C LEU A 304 -4.67 40.87 1.47
N LEU A 305 -5.87 40.91 2.05
CA LEU A 305 -6.91 41.87 1.64
C LEU A 305 -6.45 43.32 1.81
N SER A 306 -5.77 43.62 2.91
CA SER A 306 -5.22 44.95 3.21
C SER A 306 -4.17 45.40 2.20
N GLN A 307 -3.41 44.49 1.58
CA GLN A 307 -2.46 44.83 0.49
C GLN A 307 -3.17 45.47 -0.71
N SER A 308 -4.49 45.22 -0.89
CA SER A 308 -5.29 45.81 -1.96
C SER A 308 -5.94 47.16 -1.61
N SER A 309 -5.83 47.65 -0.37
CA SER A 309 -6.25 49.00 0.01
C SER A 309 -5.07 49.97 -0.04
N THR A 310 -5.17 50.96 -0.93
CA THR A 310 -4.30 52.16 -0.91
C THR A 310 -4.71 53.18 0.15
N SER A 311 -5.90 53.02 0.75
CA SER A 311 -6.48 53.93 1.74
C SER A 311 -6.21 53.46 3.17
N GLY A 312 -5.35 54.19 3.88
CA GLY A 312 -5.03 53.99 5.30
C GLY A 312 -3.53 54.18 5.59
N ASN A 313 -3.21 54.82 6.71
CA ASN A 313 -1.83 55.11 7.13
C ASN A 313 -1.12 53.91 7.78
N ASN A 314 -1.88 52.92 8.25
CA ASN A 314 -1.41 51.74 8.97
C ASN A 314 -2.19 50.48 8.54
N ILE A 315 -1.81 49.29 9.03
CA ILE A 315 -2.44 48.05 8.59
C ILE A 315 -3.89 47.92 9.07
N LYS A 316 -4.24 48.47 10.24
CA LYS A 316 -5.62 48.46 10.76
C LYS A 316 -6.56 49.23 9.81
N GLU A 317 -6.20 50.46 9.44
CA GLU A 317 -6.98 51.28 8.51
C GLU A 317 -7.08 50.62 7.12
N LYS A 318 -5.98 50.09 6.58
CA LYS A 318 -5.98 49.37 5.29
C LYS A 318 -6.87 48.12 5.34
N CYS A 319 -6.90 47.41 6.47
CA CYS A 319 -7.73 46.24 6.72
C CYS A 319 -9.23 46.58 6.80
N GLU A 320 -9.60 47.55 7.65
CA GLU A 320 -10.99 47.98 7.76
C GLU A 320 -11.54 48.50 6.43
N ASN A 321 -10.73 49.24 5.66
CA ASN A 321 -11.14 49.78 4.36
C ASN A 321 -11.22 48.69 3.28
N ALA A 322 -10.35 47.67 3.33
CA ALA A 322 -10.47 46.49 2.47
C ALA A 322 -11.75 45.68 2.79
N LEU A 323 -12.13 45.54 4.06
CA LEU A 323 -13.40 44.90 4.44
C LEU A 323 -14.60 45.74 3.95
N LYS A 324 -14.68 47.04 4.28
CA LYS A 324 -15.76 47.94 3.82
C LYS A 324 -15.98 47.90 2.29
N THR A 325 -14.91 47.73 1.51
CA THR A 325 -14.99 47.69 0.03
C THR A 325 -15.22 46.30 -0.58
N LYS A 326 -14.93 45.21 0.13
CA LYS A 326 -15.02 43.84 -0.39
C LYS A 326 -16.01 42.92 0.34
N CYS A 327 -16.70 43.40 1.37
CA CYS A 327 -17.59 42.56 2.17
C CYS A 327 -18.68 41.86 1.34
N LYS A 328 -19.20 42.50 0.29
CA LYS A 328 -20.06 41.91 -0.75
C LYS A 328 -19.53 40.58 -1.31
N ASP A 329 -18.24 40.52 -1.64
CA ASP A 329 -17.59 39.34 -2.22
C ASP A 329 -17.17 38.33 -1.13
N LEU A 330 -16.92 38.81 0.09
CA LEU A 330 -16.53 37.99 1.25
C LEU A 330 -17.71 37.30 1.95
N LYS A 331 -18.96 37.68 1.65
CA LYS A 331 -20.17 37.02 2.20
C LYS A 331 -20.23 35.52 1.96
N GLU A 332 -19.60 34.97 0.91
CA GLU A 332 -19.51 33.52 0.71
C GLU A 332 -18.10 32.96 0.91
N HIS A 333 -17.18 33.73 1.51
CA HIS A 333 -15.85 33.26 1.83
C HIS A 333 -15.85 32.43 3.13
N PRO A 334 -15.42 31.15 3.13
CA PRO A 334 -15.67 30.20 4.22
C PRO A 334 -15.01 30.56 5.56
N ILE A 335 -14.04 31.48 5.56
CA ILE A 335 -13.32 31.95 6.76
C ILE A 335 -13.62 33.42 7.09
N LEU A 336 -14.09 34.22 6.11
CA LEU A 336 -14.22 35.67 6.26
C LEU A 336 -15.67 36.18 6.28
N LYS A 337 -16.67 35.31 6.06
CA LYS A 337 -18.10 35.64 6.12
C LYS A 337 -18.52 36.38 7.40
N GLY A 338 -17.92 36.04 8.56
CA GLY A 338 -18.18 36.72 9.84
C GLY A 338 -17.55 38.11 9.99
N MET A 339 -16.60 38.50 9.13
CA MET A 339 -15.93 39.81 9.18
C MET A 339 -16.80 40.96 8.62
N CYS A 340 -18.04 40.66 8.20
CA CYS A 340 -18.91 41.56 7.45
C CYS A 340 -20.33 41.60 8.05
N GLU A 341 -20.89 42.80 8.14
CA GLU A 341 -22.25 43.05 8.66
C GLU A 341 -23.24 43.32 7.53
N SER A 342 -22.79 44.00 6.46
CA SER A 342 -23.51 44.22 5.20
C SER A 342 -22.56 44.06 4.01
N ASP A 343 -22.99 44.41 2.80
CA ASP A 343 -22.14 44.35 1.59
C ASP A 343 -20.99 45.39 1.61
N ASP A 344 -21.18 46.45 2.39
CA ASP A 344 -20.39 47.69 2.43
C ASP A 344 -19.81 48.00 3.83
N LYS A 345 -20.05 47.14 4.83
CA LYS A 345 -19.68 47.37 6.24
C LYS A 345 -19.01 46.15 6.87
N ALA A 346 -17.82 46.37 7.43
CA ALA A 346 -17.15 45.41 8.30
C ALA A 346 -17.93 45.19 9.61
N SER A 347 -17.99 43.94 10.09
CA SER A 347 -18.58 43.62 11.38
C SER A 347 -17.68 44.08 12.54
N LYS A 348 -18.21 44.08 13.77
CA LYS A 348 -17.38 44.31 14.96
C LYS A 348 -16.21 43.32 15.02
N GLU A 349 -16.48 42.03 14.78
CA GLU A 349 -15.46 40.98 14.75
C GLU A 349 -14.38 41.24 13.68
N GLY A 350 -14.77 41.78 12.52
CA GLY A 350 -13.85 42.22 11.47
C GLY A 350 -12.92 43.35 11.93
N ASN A 351 -13.46 44.38 12.59
CA ASN A 351 -12.67 45.51 13.09
C ASN A 351 -11.76 45.08 14.26
N ASP A 352 -12.27 44.26 15.19
CA ASP A 352 -11.50 43.68 16.30
C ASP A 352 -10.35 42.80 15.76
N ALA A 353 -10.59 42.03 14.68
CA ALA A 353 -9.56 41.24 14.00
C ALA A 353 -8.53 42.10 13.24
N CYS A 354 -8.93 43.23 12.63
CA CYS A 354 -7.99 44.20 12.04
C CYS A 354 -7.08 44.86 13.09
N GLU A 355 -7.56 45.08 14.32
CA GLU A 355 -6.72 45.57 15.43
C GLU A 355 -5.77 44.47 15.96
N ALA A 356 -6.26 43.25 16.13
CA ALA A 356 -5.40 42.12 16.50
C ALA A 356 -4.33 41.81 15.42
N LEU A 357 -4.63 42.03 14.14
CA LEU A 357 -3.64 42.01 13.05
C LEU A 357 -2.55 43.08 13.24
N GLN A 358 -2.92 44.32 13.52
CA GLN A 358 -1.96 45.40 13.82
C GLN A 358 -1.05 45.04 15.01
N ASN A 359 -1.61 44.45 16.07
CA ASN A 359 -0.86 44.00 17.24
C ASN A 359 0.07 42.82 16.95
N LYS A 360 -0.34 41.86 16.10
CA LYS A 360 0.56 40.80 15.59
C LYS A 360 1.73 41.41 14.81
N LEU A 361 1.44 42.36 13.91
CA LEU A 361 2.43 42.96 13.01
C LEU A 361 3.52 43.74 13.76
N THR A 362 3.15 44.51 14.79
CA THR A 362 4.11 45.26 15.64
C THR A 362 5.09 44.34 16.37
N ASN A 363 4.66 43.16 16.82
CA ASN A 363 5.49 42.22 17.58
C ASN A 363 6.34 41.28 16.69
N LEU A 364 5.98 41.13 15.41
CA LEU A 364 6.61 40.19 14.48
C LEU A 364 8.12 40.44 14.26
N PRO A 365 8.63 41.68 14.09
CA PRO A 365 10.07 41.94 13.91
C PRO A 365 10.94 41.38 15.04
N GLN A 366 10.49 41.51 16.31
CA GLN A 366 11.22 41.01 17.47
C GLN A 366 11.22 39.48 17.52
N LYS A 367 10.09 38.84 17.17
CA LYS A 367 9.97 37.37 17.07
C LYS A 367 10.93 36.80 16.01
N ILE A 368 11.03 37.43 14.84
CA ILE A 368 11.95 37.03 13.77
C ILE A 368 13.41 37.26 14.19
N LYS A 369 13.74 38.42 14.76
CA LYS A 369 15.09 38.75 15.28
C LYS A 369 15.61 37.71 16.29
N GLY A 370 14.74 37.20 17.16
CA GLY A 370 15.07 36.13 18.11
C GLY A 370 15.42 34.79 17.45
N ARG A 371 14.83 34.45 16.30
CA ARG A 371 15.12 33.21 15.55
C ARG A 371 16.32 33.34 14.60
N LEU A 372 16.67 34.56 14.17
CA LEU A 372 17.84 34.85 13.35
C LEU A 372 19.14 35.09 14.17
N GLY A 373 19.25 34.50 15.37
CA GLY A 373 20.49 34.53 16.15
C GLY A 373 20.79 35.82 16.93
N GLY A 374 19.81 36.71 17.14
CA GLY A 374 19.89 37.79 18.13
C GLY A 374 20.79 39.00 17.79
N GLN A 375 21.60 38.94 16.72
CA GLN A 375 22.17 40.13 16.08
C GLN A 375 21.08 41.18 15.79
N ASP A 376 21.44 42.44 15.51
CA ASP A 376 20.46 43.45 15.09
C ASP A 376 20.26 43.49 13.56
N PRO A 377 19.29 42.74 13.00
CA PRO A 377 19.17 42.51 11.56
C PRO A 377 18.10 43.46 10.97
N SER A 378 17.80 44.53 11.72
CA SER A 378 16.66 45.41 11.50
C SER A 378 16.85 46.28 10.26
N THR A 379 18.06 46.75 10.00
CA THR A 379 18.34 47.75 8.95
C THR A 379 19.22 47.25 7.80
N LYS A 380 19.80 46.04 7.88
CA LYS A 380 20.84 45.56 6.94
C LYS A 380 20.74 44.06 6.63
N ALA A 381 21.35 43.62 5.52
CA ALA A 381 21.53 42.21 5.22
C ALA A 381 22.51 41.55 6.20
N VAL A 382 22.14 40.37 6.70
CA VAL A 382 23.05 39.51 7.48
C VAL A 382 23.94 38.71 6.50
N PRO A 383 25.27 38.63 6.71
CA PRO A 383 26.15 37.83 5.85
C PRO A 383 25.84 36.33 5.91
N TRP A 384 26.03 35.62 4.79
CA TRP A 384 25.77 34.18 4.65
C TRP A 384 26.38 33.31 5.76
N HIS A 385 27.63 33.60 6.15
CA HIS A 385 28.35 32.88 7.20
C HIS A 385 27.87 33.19 8.64
N GLN A 386 26.95 34.14 8.81
CA GLN A 386 26.36 34.54 10.11
C GLN A 386 24.87 34.17 10.21
N LEU A 387 24.24 33.76 9.10
CA LEU A 387 22.89 33.21 9.10
C LEU A 387 22.88 31.81 9.74
N PRO A 388 21.86 31.46 10.55
CA PRO A 388 21.79 30.18 11.26
C PRO A 388 21.67 28.99 10.29
N ASP A 389 22.57 28.02 10.42
CA ASP A 389 22.53 26.74 9.70
C ASP A 389 21.50 25.74 10.26
N GLN A 390 21.07 25.94 11.51
CA GLN A 390 20.30 24.99 12.32
C GLN A 390 18.79 25.25 12.36
N LEU A 391 18.24 26.06 11.46
CA LEU A 391 16.79 26.31 11.39
C LEU A 391 16.02 25.03 11.07
N LYS A 392 14.88 24.82 11.72
CA LYS A 392 13.98 23.71 11.39
C LYS A 392 13.06 24.05 10.21
N GLU A 393 12.51 23.03 9.57
CA GLU A 393 11.58 23.19 8.45
C GLU A 393 10.25 23.82 8.87
N ASP A 394 9.73 23.49 10.06
CA ASP A 394 8.51 24.10 10.61
C ASP A 394 8.72 25.58 10.95
N GLU A 395 9.87 25.93 11.55
CA GLU A 395 10.28 27.30 11.79
C GLU A 395 10.39 28.10 10.48
N CYS A 396 11.04 27.53 9.47
CA CYS A 396 11.13 28.14 8.15
C CYS A 396 9.74 28.28 7.49
N THR A 397 8.88 27.27 7.57
CA THR A 397 7.50 27.33 7.07
C THR A 397 6.72 28.48 7.72
N ALA A 398 6.79 28.58 9.05
CA ALA A 398 6.09 29.60 9.82
C ALA A 398 6.62 31.02 9.54
N MET A 399 7.95 31.21 9.50
CA MET A 399 8.56 32.50 9.23
C MET A 399 8.39 32.93 7.76
N LEU A 400 8.52 32.03 6.79
CA LEU A 400 8.26 32.31 5.37
C LEU A 400 6.80 32.68 5.14
N SER A 401 5.85 31.98 5.75
CA SER A 401 4.43 32.30 5.66
C SER A 401 4.12 33.70 6.22
N GLN A 402 4.63 34.00 7.43
CA GLN A 402 4.57 35.35 8.01
C GLN A 402 5.20 36.40 7.06
N CYS A 403 6.33 36.09 6.42
CA CYS A 403 7.03 37.00 5.50
C CYS A 403 6.44 37.11 4.08
N SER A 404 5.55 36.21 3.65
CA SER A 404 4.76 36.35 2.43
C SER A 404 3.51 37.20 2.65
N TYR A 405 2.87 37.09 3.82
CA TYR A 405 1.63 37.83 4.12
C TYR A 405 1.87 39.22 4.72
N TYR A 406 2.80 39.33 5.67
CA TYR A 406 3.05 40.58 6.41
C TYR A 406 4.22 41.41 5.84
N GLY A 407 5.19 40.75 5.20
CA GLY A 407 6.37 41.39 4.61
C GLY A 407 6.12 42.48 3.56
N PRO A 408 5.01 42.45 2.78
CA PRO A 408 4.65 43.53 1.84
C PRO A 408 4.09 44.81 2.47
N HIS A 409 3.88 44.87 3.79
CA HIS A 409 3.35 46.06 4.46
C HIS A 409 4.46 47.01 4.94
N ASP A 410 4.10 48.29 5.08
CA ASP A 410 4.99 49.41 5.44
C ASP A 410 5.46 49.42 6.91
N THR A 411 5.70 48.24 7.49
CA THR A 411 6.23 48.08 8.85
C THR A 411 7.74 48.30 8.82
N PRO A 412 8.30 49.24 9.62
CA PRO A 412 9.74 49.46 9.70
C PRO A 412 10.50 48.14 9.90
N ASN A 413 11.62 48.00 9.20
CA ASN A 413 12.57 46.88 9.33
C ASN A 413 12.07 45.48 8.91
N LEU A 414 10.75 45.24 8.85
CA LEU A 414 10.17 43.92 8.55
C LEU A 414 10.55 43.41 7.14
N GLY A 415 10.54 44.27 6.13
CA GLY A 415 10.92 43.89 4.76
C GLY A 415 12.35 43.34 4.66
N THR A 416 13.30 43.95 5.39
CA THR A 416 14.71 43.50 5.43
C THR A 416 14.87 42.21 6.24
N LEU A 417 14.21 42.11 7.41
CA LEU A 417 14.14 40.87 8.19
C LEU A 417 13.60 39.71 7.35
N CYS A 418 12.57 39.96 6.53
CA CYS A 418 11.98 38.95 5.65
C CYS A 418 12.82 38.59 4.42
N LYS A 419 13.81 39.39 4.03
CA LYS A 419 14.88 38.94 3.11
C LYS A 419 15.83 37.99 3.84
N ASN A 420 16.30 38.39 5.03
CA ASN A 420 17.19 37.58 5.85
C ASN A 420 16.57 36.20 6.19
N VAL A 421 15.24 36.13 6.46
CA VAL A 421 14.50 34.85 6.60
C VAL A 421 14.56 34.00 5.33
N ARG A 422 14.25 34.55 4.15
CA ARG A 422 14.30 33.80 2.88
C ARG A 422 15.70 33.26 2.61
N VAL A 423 16.74 34.08 2.83
CA VAL A 423 18.13 33.66 2.63
C VAL A 423 18.59 32.63 3.66
N ALA A 424 18.13 32.71 4.92
CA ALA A 424 18.43 31.70 5.95
C ALA A 424 17.76 30.35 5.64
N CYS A 425 16.49 30.35 5.21
CA CYS A 425 15.81 29.13 4.81
C CYS A 425 16.39 28.52 3.51
N TYR A 426 16.90 29.36 2.60
CA TYR A 426 17.65 28.89 1.43
C TYR A 426 18.98 28.23 1.85
N LYS A 427 19.71 28.83 2.79
CA LYS A 427 20.93 28.23 3.39
C LYS A 427 20.65 26.87 4.02
N ARG A 428 19.55 26.76 4.78
CA ARG A 428 19.09 25.50 5.36
C ARG A 428 18.75 24.44 4.30
N GLY A 429 18.03 24.81 3.23
CA GLY A 429 17.67 23.88 2.15
C GLY A 429 18.88 23.40 1.34
N LEU A 430 19.79 24.30 0.97
CA LEU A 430 21.07 23.92 0.31
C LEU A 430 21.93 23.03 1.23
N GLY A 431 21.98 23.36 2.53
CA GLY A 431 22.65 22.56 3.54
C GLY A 431 22.05 21.17 3.69
N ALA A 432 20.72 21.03 3.75
CA ALA A 432 20.03 19.75 3.91
C ALA A 432 20.40 18.74 2.81
N MET A 433 20.44 19.18 1.55
CA MET A 433 20.92 18.33 0.44
C MET A 433 22.39 17.94 0.58
N ALA A 434 23.24 18.89 0.99
CA ALA A 434 24.65 18.62 1.22
C ALA A 434 24.85 17.62 2.37
N TYR A 435 24.03 17.66 3.41
CA TYR A 435 24.07 16.71 4.51
C TYR A 435 23.52 15.35 4.09
N GLU A 436 22.39 15.28 3.37
CA GLU A 436 21.81 14.02 2.86
C GLU A 436 22.80 13.25 1.96
N ALA A 437 23.48 13.93 1.04
CA ALA A 437 24.49 13.34 0.16
C ALA A 437 25.76 12.84 0.91
N LEU A 438 26.01 13.36 2.12
CA LEU A 438 27.10 12.90 2.99
C LEU A 438 26.63 11.80 3.95
N GLU A 439 25.43 11.93 4.53
CA GLU A 439 24.79 10.93 5.40
C GLU A 439 24.63 9.58 4.69
N GLU A 440 24.13 9.57 3.44
CA GLU A 440 24.00 8.33 2.65
C GLU A 440 25.35 7.63 2.46
N ARG A 441 26.43 8.41 2.34
CA ARG A 441 27.81 7.92 2.18
C ARG A 441 28.48 7.54 3.51
N LEU A 442 27.99 8.02 4.65
CA LEU A 442 28.58 7.82 5.98
C LEU A 442 27.79 6.84 6.87
N ARG A 443 26.73 6.20 6.34
CA ARG A 443 25.96 5.16 7.06
C ARG A 443 26.86 4.08 7.64
N GLY A 444 26.61 3.71 8.89
CA GLY A 444 27.35 2.71 9.64
C GLY A 444 28.67 3.22 10.27
N GLU A 445 29.03 4.49 10.08
CA GLU A 445 30.17 5.12 10.75
C GLU A 445 29.78 5.91 12.01
N PHE A 446 28.52 6.35 12.14
CA PHE A 446 28.08 7.18 13.27
C PHE A 446 27.88 6.36 14.57
N ASN A 447 27.60 5.06 14.47
CA ASN A 447 27.48 4.15 15.63
C ASN A 447 28.79 3.96 16.43
N LYS A 448 29.93 4.44 15.93
CA LYS A 448 31.26 4.23 16.55
C LYS A 448 31.66 5.36 17.50
N THR A 449 30.94 6.49 17.46
CA THR A 449 31.46 7.79 17.91
C THR A 449 30.63 8.44 19.02
N ASP A 450 30.51 7.77 20.17
CA ASP A 450 29.91 8.35 21.38
C ASP A 450 30.61 9.66 21.84
N ASP A 451 31.90 9.86 21.51
CA ASP A 451 32.70 10.97 22.09
C ASP A 451 33.68 11.71 21.13
N LYS A 452 33.88 11.30 19.87
CA LYS A 452 34.92 11.90 18.99
C LYS A 452 34.47 12.32 17.59
N HIS A 453 34.30 13.63 17.43
CA HIS A 453 34.16 14.28 16.12
C HIS A 453 35.37 14.02 15.19
N GLU A 454 36.57 13.87 15.74
CA GLU A 454 37.80 13.65 14.96
C GLU A 454 37.80 12.31 14.20
N GLU A 455 37.07 11.31 14.68
CA GLU A 455 37.03 9.97 14.05
C GLU A 455 36.17 9.95 12.79
N LEU A 456 35.16 10.83 12.70
CA LEU A 456 34.35 11.05 11.48
C LEU A 456 35.06 11.91 10.41
N LEU A 457 36.14 12.62 10.78
CA LEU A 457 36.85 13.53 9.87
C LEU A 457 37.53 12.77 8.72
N LYS A 458 38.06 11.57 8.97
CA LYS A 458 38.65 10.73 7.92
C LYS A 458 37.57 10.16 6.97
N PRO A 459 36.52 9.45 7.43
CA PRO A 459 35.44 8.98 6.56
C PRO A 459 34.82 10.10 5.71
N LEU A 460 34.52 11.27 6.28
CA LEU A 460 33.97 12.41 5.55
C LEU A 460 34.85 12.80 4.35
N VAL A 461 36.16 12.81 4.54
CA VAL A 461 37.15 13.21 3.54
C VAL A 461 37.29 12.15 2.43
N GLU A 462 37.32 10.87 2.80
CA GLU A 462 37.30 9.76 1.83
C GLU A 462 36.01 9.83 0.97
N LYS A 463 34.86 10.17 1.57
CA LYS A 463 33.59 10.34 0.84
C LYS A 463 33.52 11.61 -0.02
N CYS A 464 34.07 12.73 0.43
CA CYS A 464 34.23 13.93 -0.40
C CYS A 464 35.09 13.66 -1.66
N LYS A 465 36.14 12.83 -1.53
CA LYS A 465 36.95 12.36 -2.66
C LYS A 465 36.15 11.46 -3.61
N GLU A 466 35.41 10.47 -3.11
CA GLU A 466 34.52 9.62 -3.93
C GLU A 466 33.49 10.45 -4.72
N LEU A 467 32.88 11.45 -4.08
CA LEU A 467 31.89 12.33 -4.71
C LEU A 467 32.51 13.18 -5.84
N ARG A 468 33.77 13.62 -5.71
CA ARG A 468 34.47 14.27 -6.83
C ARG A 468 34.79 13.28 -7.95
N GLU A 469 35.34 12.11 -7.62
CA GLU A 469 35.77 11.11 -8.62
C GLU A 469 34.60 10.50 -9.40
N SER A 470 33.40 10.50 -8.84
CA SER A 470 32.15 10.14 -9.52
C SER A 470 31.44 11.31 -10.24
N GLY A 471 31.97 12.54 -10.16
CA GLY A 471 31.34 13.75 -10.71
C GLY A 471 30.09 14.22 -9.96
N ALA A 472 29.75 13.61 -8.83
CA ALA A 472 28.60 13.95 -8.00
C ALA A 472 28.80 15.25 -7.18
N LEU A 473 30.02 15.73 -7.02
CA LEU A 473 30.37 16.99 -6.33
C LEU A 473 30.01 18.26 -7.13
N GLY A 474 28.91 18.23 -7.90
CA GLY A 474 28.44 19.33 -8.75
C GLY A 474 27.65 20.43 -8.02
N ASN A 475 27.31 20.24 -6.74
CA ASN A 475 26.63 21.22 -5.91
C ASN A 475 27.65 22.06 -5.13
N ASP A 476 27.63 23.38 -5.31
CA ASP A 476 28.59 24.30 -4.68
C ASP A 476 28.50 24.36 -3.14
N GLU A 477 27.32 24.13 -2.53
CA GLU A 477 27.19 24.08 -1.07
C GLU A 477 27.78 22.77 -0.51
N LEU A 478 27.60 21.64 -1.22
CA LEU A 478 28.24 20.36 -0.89
C LEU A 478 29.77 20.44 -1.03
N LEU A 479 30.26 21.07 -2.10
CA LEU A 479 31.68 21.40 -2.26
C LEU A 479 32.18 22.27 -1.10
N SER A 480 31.45 23.33 -0.74
CA SER A 480 31.77 24.20 0.40
C SER A 480 31.86 23.41 1.73
N ARG A 481 30.95 22.45 1.96
CA ARG A 481 31.03 21.53 3.11
C ARG A 481 32.27 20.62 3.05
N CYS A 482 32.59 20.05 1.89
CA CYS A 482 33.82 19.26 1.70
C CYS A 482 35.12 20.07 1.86
N LEU A 483 35.10 21.38 1.59
CA LEU A 483 36.20 22.32 1.86
C LEU A 483 36.25 22.81 3.33
N GLN A 484 35.22 22.55 4.12
CA GLN A 484 35.15 22.90 5.55
C GLN A 484 34.71 21.69 6.39
N PRO A 485 35.47 20.57 6.35
CA PRO A 485 35.00 19.29 6.88
C PRO A 485 34.78 19.31 8.40
N LEU A 486 35.59 20.06 9.14
CA LEU A 486 35.48 20.21 10.60
C LEU A 486 34.10 20.73 11.05
N SER A 487 33.62 21.83 10.47
CA SER A 487 32.27 22.35 10.76
C SER A 487 31.17 21.49 10.15
N THR A 488 31.46 20.84 9.02
CA THR A 488 30.51 19.93 8.36
C THR A 488 30.15 18.73 9.24
N ILE A 489 31.08 18.14 9.99
CA ILE A 489 30.79 17.03 10.92
C ILE A 489 29.72 17.44 11.93
N SER A 490 29.91 18.57 12.63
CA SER A 490 28.93 19.04 13.63
C SER A 490 27.58 19.44 13.01
N LEU A 491 27.56 19.87 11.75
CA LEU A 491 26.32 20.21 11.03
C LEU A 491 25.57 18.95 10.56
N VAL A 492 26.27 17.95 10.04
CA VAL A 492 25.71 16.63 9.68
C VAL A 492 25.20 15.92 10.93
N LEU A 493 25.99 15.85 12.02
CA LEU A 493 25.55 15.26 13.28
C LEU A 493 24.31 15.97 13.86
N TYR A 494 24.22 17.30 13.74
CA TYR A 494 23.03 18.04 14.18
C TYR A 494 21.79 17.70 13.34
N ASP A 495 21.91 17.68 12.00
CA ASP A 495 20.81 17.34 11.10
C ASP A 495 20.35 15.88 11.29
N LEU A 496 21.30 14.96 11.45
CA LEU A 496 21.09 13.55 11.71
C LEU A 496 20.40 13.32 13.07
N HIS A 497 20.84 13.98 14.15
CA HIS A 497 20.14 13.96 15.44
C HIS A 497 18.73 14.56 15.38
N TYR A 498 18.53 15.62 14.59
CA TYR A 498 17.21 16.21 14.38
C TYR A 498 16.26 15.25 13.63
N LYS A 499 16.73 14.63 12.54
CA LYS A 499 15.99 13.60 11.79
C LYS A 499 15.69 12.36 12.65
N LEU A 500 16.62 11.97 13.53
CA LEU A 500 16.42 10.86 14.48
C LEU A 500 15.33 11.19 15.52
N PHE A 501 15.31 12.42 16.05
CA PHE A 501 14.25 12.89 16.96
C PHE A 501 12.88 12.95 16.26
N ASP A 502 12.83 13.47 15.02
CA ASP A 502 11.63 13.44 14.17
C ASP A 502 11.11 12.02 13.94
N LEU A 503 11.98 11.09 13.56
CA LEU A 503 11.67 9.68 13.39
C LEU A 503 11.15 9.06 14.70
N HIS A 504 11.77 9.36 15.84
CA HIS A 504 11.35 8.82 17.13
C HIS A 504 9.93 9.31 17.52
N ASN A 505 9.58 10.56 17.23
CA ASN A 505 8.22 11.08 17.45
C ASN A 505 7.21 10.39 16.54
N HIS A 506 7.48 10.33 15.23
CA HIS A 506 6.61 9.62 14.27
C HIS A 506 6.43 8.13 14.64
N LEU A 507 7.49 7.45 15.11
CA LEU A 507 7.39 6.07 15.58
C LEU A 507 6.54 5.96 16.87
N ASN A 508 6.63 6.91 17.80
CA ASN A 508 5.79 6.93 19.00
C ASN A 508 4.30 7.18 18.67
N GLU A 509 4.00 7.95 17.63
CA GLU A 509 2.62 8.22 17.20
C GLU A 509 2.02 7.09 16.32
N ARG A 510 2.85 6.37 15.54
CA ARG A 510 2.36 5.55 14.42
C ARG A 510 2.72 4.06 14.48
N ARG A 511 3.84 3.65 15.11
CA ARG A 511 4.37 2.26 14.98
C ARG A 511 3.40 1.18 15.49
N ASP A 512 2.57 1.51 16.47
CA ASP A 512 1.67 0.56 17.14
C ASP A 512 0.39 0.35 16.31
N PHE A 513 0.03 1.29 15.41
CA PHE A 513 -1.13 1.25 14.51
C PHE A 513 -0.84 1.90 13.13
N PRO A 514 0.12 1.40 12.34
CA PRO A 514 0.53 2.03 11.08
C PRO A 514 -0.43 1.74 9.93
N GLY A 515 -0.60 2.70 9.01
CA GLY A 515 -1.21 2.49 7.70
C GLY A 515 -0.22 2.07 6.60
N GLU A 516 -0.73 1.83 5.39
CA GLU A 516 0.06 1.46 4.19
C GLU A 516 1.21 2.46 3.94
N GLU A 517 0.90 3.76 3.92
CA GLU A 517 1.85 4.87 3.73
C GLU A 517 2.81 5.06 4.92
N ASP A 518 2.36 4.81 6.15
CA ASP A 518 3.24 4.84 7.34
C ASP A 518 4.28 3.73 7.26
N CYS A 519 3.90 2.55 6.78
CA CYS A 519 4.83 1.43 6.58
C CYS A 519 5.87 1.74 5.51
N GLU A 520 5.46 2.19 4.31
CA GLU A 520 6.41 2.54 3.24
C GLU A 520 7.40 3.64 3.66
N THR A 521 6.92 4.68 4.33
CA THR A 521 7.75 5.84 4.70
C THR A 521 8.60 5.61 5.96
N LEU A 522 8.04 4.99 7.01
CA LEU A 522 8.76 4.81 8.28
C LEU A 522 9.65 3.56 8.28
N GLU A 523 9.35 2.48 7.53
CA GLU A 523 10.31 1.37 7.40
C GLU A 523 11.57 1.82 6.65
N SER A 524 11.42 2.62 5.58
CA SER A 524 12.55 3.22 4.86
C SER A 524 13.42 4.09 5.77
N LYS A 525 12.82 4.99 6.58
CA LYS A 525 13.55 5.73 7.63
C LYS A 525 14.19 4.77 8.65
N CYS A 526 13.51 3.72 9.07
CA CYS A 526 14.06 2.74 10.02
C CYS A 526 15.27 1.95 9.47
N GLU A 527 15.29 1.60 8.19
CA GLU A 527 16.45 0.95 7.55
C GLU A 527 17.61 1.93 7.31
N ALA A 528 17.30 3.21 7.10
CA ALA A 528 18.28 4.28 6.97
C ALA A 528 18.98 4.62 8.30
N PHE A 529 18.23 4.74 9.41
CA PHE A 529 18.76 5.15 10.72
C PHE A 529 19.17 3.98 11.63
N GLY A 530 18.56 2.79 11.46
CA GLY A 530 18.79 1.62 12.31
C GLY A 530 20.15 0.93 12.15
N GLN A 531 21.02 1.43 11.26
CA GLN A 531 22.43 1.02 11.15
C GLN A 531 23.35 1.87 12.05
N ASP A 532 22.91 3.07 12.41
CA ASP A 532 23.70 4.07 13.12
C ASP A 532 23.20 4.33 14.55
N PHE A 533 21.93 4.02 14.86
CA PHE A 533 21.29 4.36 16.13
C PHE A 533 20.45 3.23 16.73
N ASP A 534 20.99 2.58 17.79
CA ASP A 534 20.27 1.57 18.58
C ASP A 534 18.99 2.12 19.24
N SER A 535 18.91 3.44 19.46
CA SER A 535 17.76 4.10 20.10
C SER A 535 16.44 3.99 19.31
N VAL A 536 16.50 3.76 17.99
CA VAL A 536 15.31 3.49 17.15
C VAL A 536 15.14 2.00 16.84
N HIS A 537 16.12 1.14 17.14
CA HIS A 537 16.10 -0.29 16.79
C HIS A 537 14.84 -1.01 17.28
N HIS A 538 14.48 -0.86 18.57
CA HIS A 538 13.29 -1.52 19.12
C HIS A 538 11.97 -0.93 18.58
N PRO A 539 11.74 0.41 18.57
CA PRO A 539 10.60 1.02 17.87
C PRO A 539 10.42 0.58 16.40
N CYS A 540 11.53 0.43 15.66
CA CYS A 540 11.53 -0.03 14.27
C CYS A 540 11.18 -1.51 14.10
N ILE A 541 11.61 -2.38 15.04
CA ILE A 541 11.17 -3.79 15.08
C ILE A 541 9.66 -3.87 15.33
N THR A 542 9.13 -3.05 16.24
CA THR A 542 7.68 -2.97 16.49
C THR A 542 6.91 -2.53 15.25
N LEU A 543 7.35 -1.44 14.60
CA LEU A 543 6.78 -0.97 13.33
C LEU A 543 6.73 -2.11 12.29
N ARG A 544 7.88 -2.73 11.99
CA ARG A 544 7.97 -3.80 10.98
C ARG A 544 7.06 -4.98 11.32
N SER A 545 6.98 -5.39 12.59
CA SER A 545 6.05 -6.46 13.00
C SER A 545 4.57 -6.08 12.84
N HIS A 546 4.21 -4.80 12.95
CA HIS A 546 2.85 -4.34 12.71
C HIS A 546 2.54 -4.15 11.20
N CYS A 547 3.53 -3.70 10.41
CA CYS A 547 3.45 -3.65 8.95
C CYS A 547 3.35 -5.05 8.32
N ASP A 548 4.08 -6.04 8.84
CA ASP A 548 3.97 -7.43 8.40
C ASP A 548 2.63 -8.07 8.78
N ARG A 549 2.01 -7.66 9.90
CA ARG A 549 0.60 -8.04 10.21
C ARG A 549 -0.38 -7.43 9.22
N LEU A 550 -0.19 -6.16 8.84
CA LEU A 550 -1.04 -5.49 7.84
C LEU A 550 -0.94 -6.19 6.48
N ARG A 551 0.28 -6.46 5.99
CA ARG A 551 0.55 -7.24 4.76
C ARG A 551 -0.11 -8.62 4.78
N GLN A 552 0.07 -9.38 5.87
CA GLN A 552 -0.54 -10.72 6.01
C GLN A 552 -2.07 -10.67 6.15
N ALA A 553 -2.64 -9.58 6.69
CA ALA A 553 -4.08 -9.37 6.71
C ALA A 553 -4.64 -9.13 5.29
N GLU A 554 -3.92 -8.40 4.43
CA GLU A 554 -4.33 -8.22 3.03
C GLU A 554 -4.17 -9.50 2.17
N GLU A 555 -3.14 -10.31 2.41
CA GLU A 555 -3.07 -11.67 1.83
C GLU A 555 -4.29 -12.51 2.20
N LEU A 556 -4.68 -12.48 3.48
CA LEU A 556 -5.85 -13.20 3.97
C LEU A 556 -7.15 -12.63 3.41
N GLU A 557 -7.29 -11.31 3.28
CA GLU A 557 -8.41 -10.65 2.61
C GLU A 557 -8.60 -11.20 1.19
N ALA A 558 -7.55 -11.16 0.37
CA ALA A 558 -7.59 -11.65 -1.00
C ALA A 558 -7.94 -13.15 -1.07
N LEU A 559 -7.39 -13.97 -0.17
CA LEU A 559 -7.72 -15.40 -0.08
C LEU A 559 -9.17 -15.66 0.35
N LEU A 560 -9.71 -14.86 1.28
CA LEU A 560 -11.08 -15.00 1.78
C LEU A 560 -12.12 -14.55 0.76
N LEU A 561 -11.86 -13.47 0.02
CA LEU A 561 -12.69 -13.00 -1.10
C LEU A 561 -12.75 -14.04 -2.24
N VAL A 562 -11.63 -14.70 -2.55
CA VAL A 562 -11.60 -15.76 -3.58
C VAL A 562 -12.24 -17.08 -3.09
N ARG A 563 -12.04 -17.46 -1.83
CA ARG A 563 -12.48 -18.77 -1.30
C ARG A 563 -13.89 -18.79 -0.72
N THR A 564 -14.44 -17.66 -0.24
CA THR A 564 -15.69 -17.68 0.55
C THR A 564 -16.80 -16.81 -0.04
N LYS A 565 -17.91 -17.46 -0.44
CA LYS A 565 -19.15 -16.79 -0.87
C LYS A 565 -20.00 -16.27 0.30
N GLU A 566 -19.73 -16.75 1.51
CA GLU A 566 -20.30 -16.21 2.74
C GLU A 566 -19.64 -14.87 3.07
N SER A 567 -20.41 -13.93 3.59
CA SER A 567 -19.96 -12.55 3.81
C SER A 567 -18.76 -12.41 4.77
N LEU A 568 -18.14 -11.21 4.78
CA LEU A 568 -17.05 -10.83 5.70
C LEU A 568 -17.42 -9.59 6.54
N LYS A 569 -18.71 -9.27 6.61
CA LYS A 569 -19.28 -8.07 7.27
C LYS A 569 -19.18 -8.07 8.80
N ASN A 570 -18.85 -9.19 9.43
CA ASN A 570 -18.68 -9.27 10.88
C ASN A 570 -17.41 -10.02 11.26
N THR A 571 -16.80 -9.62 12.37
CA THR A 571 -15.51 -10.12 12.85
C THR A 571 -15.58 -11.61 13.15
N GLU A 572 -16.66 -12.10 13.78
CA GLU A 572 -16.82 -13.50 14.17
C GLU A 572 -16.78 -14.49 12.98
N SER A 573 -17.43 -14.15 11.85
CA SER A 573 -17.38 -14.98 10.65
C SER A 573 -16.01 -14.94 9.96
N CYS A 574 -15.30 -13.82 10.04
CA CYS A 574 -13.91 -13.75 9.61
C CYS A 574 -13.01 -14.59 10.53
N GLU A 575 -13.13 -14.47 11.85
CA GLU A 575 -12.28 -15.13 12.84
C GLU A 575 -12.32 -16.65 12.66
N LYS A 576 -13.51 -17.23 12.52
CA LYS A 576 -13.66 -18.68 12.26
C LYS A 576 -12.97 -19.10 10.96
N LYS A 577 -13.15 -18.35 9.88
CA LYS A 577 -12.49 -18.62 8.57
C LYS A 577 -10.97 -18.47 8.65
N VAL A 578 -10.46 -17.45 9.35
CA VAL A 578 -9.02 -17.23 9.55
C VAL A 578 -8.44 -18.32 10.45
N GLN A 579 -9.11 -18.69 11.54
CA GLN A 579 -8.71 -19.81 12.40
C GLN A 579 -8.66 -21.13 11.62
N ASP A 580 -9.60 -21.39 10.70
CA ASP A 580 -9.56 -22.60 9.85
C ASP A 580 -8.40 -22.58 8.83
N ILE A 581 -8.07 -21.42 8.26
CA ILE A 581 -6.88 -21.25 7.42
C ILE A 581 -5.61 -21.46 8.25
N CYS A 582 -5.51 -20.85 9.43
CA CYS A 582 -4.36 -20.94 10.33
C CYS A 582 -4.16 -22.36 10.88
N ARG A 583 -5.23 -23.05 11.32
CA ARG A 583 -5.18 -24.45 11.75
C ARG A 583 -4.71 -25.36 10.62
N ARG A 584 -5.15 -25.13 9.39
CA ARG A 584 -4.72 -25.88 8.19
C ARG A 584 -3.26 -25.62 7.84
N ASP A 585 -2.86 -24.36 7.74
CA ASP A 585 -1.50 -23.99 7.35
C ASP A 585 -0.48 -24.43 8.41
N ALA A 586 -0.82 -24.38 9.71
CA ALA A 586 -0.01 -24.96 10.79
C ALA A 586 0.14 -26.50 10.67
N ARG A 587 -0.95 -27.24 10.41
CA ARG A 587 -0.94 -28.70 10.17
C ARG A 587 -0.03 -29.10 8.99
N LEU A 588 0.11 -28.23 8.00
CA LEU A 588 0.92 -28.40 6.79
C LEU A 588 2.31 -27.75 6.86
N GLY A 589 2.72 -27.19 8.02
CA GLY A 589 4.03 -26.56 8.21
C GLY A 589 4.24 -25.27 7.40
N ARG A 590 3.16 -24.57 7.05
CA ARG A 590 3.17 -23.32 6.27
C ARG A 590 3.18 -22.11 7.22
N ASN A 591 4.36 -21.62 7.57
CA ASN A 591 4.50 -20.55 8.57
C ASN A 591 4.29 -19.12 8.03
N GLY A 592 3.96 -18.93 6.74
CA GLY A 592 3.99 -17.63 6.06
C GLY A 592 3.02 -16.56 6.57
N ARG A 593 1.95 -16.94 7.29
CA ARG A 593 0.97 -16.00 7.88
C ARG A 593 0.93 -16.05 9.41
N SER A 594 2.05 -16.41 10.03
CA SER A 594 2.19 -16.63 11.47
C SER A 594 1.80 -15.42 12.32
N PHE A 595 2.09 -14.18 11.89
CA PHE A 595 1.73 -12.98 12.65
C PHE A 595 0.23 -12.70 12.63
N ALA A 596 -0.43 -12.86 11.47
CA ALA A 596 -1.89 -12.75 11.38
C ALA A 596 -2.61 -13.88 12.14
N CYS A 597 -2.06 -15.10 12.10
CA CYS A 597 -2.57 -16.23 12.86
C CYS A 597 -2.37 -16.11 14.39
N ALA A 598 -1.44 -15.26 14.85
CA ALA A 598 -1.20 -15.02 16.28
C ALA A 598 -2.22 -14.07 16.91
N ASN A 599 -2.94 -13.25 16.13
CA ASN A 599 -4.01 -12.38 16.62
C ASN A 599 -5.15 -12.27 15.59
N THR A 600 -5.96 -13.33 15.52
CA THR A 600 -7.05 -13.42 14.53
C THR A 600 -8.09 -12.32 14.68
N THR A 601 -8.33 -11.82 15.90
CA THR A 601 -9.28 -10.73 16.17
C THR A 601 -8.83 -9.42 15.56
N PHE A 602 -7.58 -9.00 15.79
CA PHE A 602 -7.03 -7.79 15.17
C PHE A 602 -7.02 -7.92 13.64
N THR A 603 -6.50 -9.04 13.11
CA THR A 603 -6.51 -9.32 11.67
C THR A 603 -7.91 -9.24 11.07
N CYS A 604 -8.93 -9.76 11.75
CA CYS A 604 -10.30 -9.69 11.24
C CYS A 604 -10.99 -8.34 11.40
N GLN A 605 -10.62 -7.53 12.40
CA GLN A 605 -11.00 -6.12 12.45
C GLN A 605 -10.43 -5.38 11.23
N THR A 606 -9.13 -5.50 10.97
CA THR A 606 -8.48 -4.92 9.78
C THR A 606 -9.12 -5.39 8.47
N ILE A 607 -9.39 -6.69 8.31
CA ILE A 607 -10.01 -7.25 7.09
C ILE A 607 -11.44 -6.71 6.90
N THR A 608 -12.29 -6.73 7.94
CA THR A 608 -13.68 -6.25 7.80
C THR A 608 -13.72 -4.73 7.53
N GLU A 609 -12.84 -3.94 8.15
CA GLU A 609 -12.72 -2.49 7.86
C GLU A 609 -12.16 -2.19 6.47
N ASN A 610 -11.14 -2.93 6.01
CA ASN A 610 -10.60 -2.80 4.66
C ASN A 610 -11.63 -3.19 3.61
N VAL A 611 -12.28 -4.34 3.74
CA VAL A 611 -13.34 -4.79 2.81
C VAL A 611 -14.46 -3.77 2.77
N LYS A 612 -14.89 -3.21 3.91
CA LYS A 612 -15.90 -2.13 3.93
C LYS A 612 -15.44 -0.91 3.12
N ARG A 613 -14.27 -0.34 3.43
CA ARG A 613 -13.72 0.84 2.71
C ARG A 613 -13.57 0.57 1.21
N LYS A 614 -13.04 -0.60 0.84
CA LYS A 614 -12.87 -1.05 -0.56
C LYS A 614 -14.22 -1.20 -1.29
N CYS A 615 -15.29 -1.61 -0.61
CA CYS A 615 -16.65 -1.61 -1.16
C CYS A 615 -17.21 -0.20 -1.36
N ASP A 616 -17.03 0.68 -0.37
CA ASP A 616 -17.53 2.06 -0.41
C ASP A 616 -16.85 2.84 -1.56
N PHE A 617 -15.52 2.73 -1.69
CA PHE A 617 -14.76 3.30 -2.82
C PHE A 617 -15.16 2.70 -4.17
N LEU A 618 -15.49 1.40 -4.25
CA LEU A 618 -15.94 0.79 -5.51
C LEU A 618 -17.28 1.37 -5.99
N GLY A 619 -18.22 1.62 -5.08
CA GLY A 619 -19.48 2.29 -5.40
C GLY A 619 -19.26 3.73 -5.84
N GLU A 620 -18.46 4.49 -5.08
CA GLU A 620 -18.10 5.87 -5.39
C GLU A 620 -17.42 5.98 -6.77
N ASN A 621 -16.44 5.12 -7.06
CA ASN A 621 -15.69 5.12 -8.32
C ASN A 621 -16.55 4.73 -9.53
N ILE A 622 -17.48 3.76 -9.41
CA ILE A 622 -18.42 3.42 -10.50
C ILE A 622 -19.27 4.64 -10.88
N ASN A 623 -19.70 5.42 -9.89
CA ASN A 623 -20.48 6.63 -10.08
C ASN A 623 -19.62 7.81 -10.62
N ILE A 624 -18.43 8.07 -10.05
CA ILE A 624 -17.51 9.15 -10.50
C ILE A 624 -17.10 8.97 -11.96
N HIS A 625 -16.89 7.74 -12.42
CA HIS A 625 -16.50 7.44 -13.80
C HIS A 625 -17.69 7.25 -14.76
N ASN A 626 -18.94 7.42 -14.31
CA ASN A 626 -20.16 7.11 -15.07
C ASN A 626 -20.09 5.74 -15.79
N ALA A 627 -19.49 4.72 -15.16
CA ALA A 627 -19.05 3.49 -15.86
C ALA A 627 -20.19 2.77 -16.60
N THR A 628 -21.42 2.84 -16.08
CA THR A 628 -22.64 2.29 -16.71
C THR A 628 -22.99 2.99 -18.03
N GLU A 629 -22.79 4.29 -18.13
CA GLU A 629 -22.97 5.06 -19.37
C GLU A 629 -21.80 4.82 -20.34
N GLU A 630 -20.57 4.74 -19.83
CA GLU A 630 -19.38 4.42 -20.63
C GLU A 630 -19.52 3.05 -21.31
N ILE A 631 -19.92 2.02 -20.56
CA ILE A 631 -20.25 0.68 -21.10
C ILE A 631 -21.40 0.76 -22.13
N THR A 632 -22.32 1.71 -21.98
CA THR A 632 -23.44 1.91 -22.93
C THR A 632 -23.00 2.60 -24.22
N ASN A 633 -21.96 3.45 -24.20
CA ASN A 633 -21.55 4.30 -25.32
C ASN A 633 -20.22 3.90 -25.99
N SER A 634 -19.33 3.20 -25.29
CA SER A 634 -17.99 2.82 -25.76
C SER A 634 -18.00 1.77 -26.89
N SER A 635 -16.93 1.73 -27.67
CA SER A 635 -16.65 0.63 -28.61
C SER A 635 -16.04 -0.60 -27.93
N ASP A 636 -15.31 -0.44 -26.81
CA ASP A 636 -14.72 -1.53 -26.02
C ASP A 636 -15.52 -1.83 -24.75
N LYS A 637 -16.80 -2.16 -24.96
CA LYS A 637 -17.72 -2.63 -23.90
C LYS A 637 -17.25 -3.94 -23.28
N GLU A 638 -16.50 -4.73 -24.04
CA GLU A 638 -15.92 -6.00 -23.64
C GLU A 638 -14.84 -5.78 -22.57
N GLY A 639 -13.84 -4.94 -22.84
CA GLY A 639 -12.81 -4.58 -21.85
C GLY A 639 -13.36 -3.88 -20.61
N LEU A 640 -14.31 -2.94 -20.77
CA LEU A 640 -14.91 -2.22 -19.66
C LEU A 640 -15.72 -3.13 -18.72
N CYS A 641 -16.55 -4.02 -19.27
CA CYS A 641 -17.28 -5.01 -18.46
C CYS A 641 -16.32 -5.97 -17.77
N ASP A 642 -15.33 -6.51 -18.50
CA ASP A 642 -14.31 -7.41 -17.93
C ASP A 642 -13.57 -6.78 -16.74
N PHE A 643 -13.23 -5.49 -16.84
CA PHE A 643 -12.58 -4.73 -15.77
C PHE A 643 -13.50 -4.55 -14.56
N TRP A 644 -14.64 -3.87 -14.72
CA TRP A 644 -15.50 -3.50 -13.59
C TRP A 644 -16.25 -4.70 -12.98
N GLU A 645 -16.71 -5.66 -13.80
CA GLU A 645 -17.41 -6.84 -13.27
C GLU A 645 -16.50 -7.71 -12.39
N SER A 646 -15.17 -7.68 -12.58
CA SER A 646 -14.24 -8.46 -11.74
C SER A 646 -14.23 -7.99 -10.28
N TYR A 647 -14.15 -6.68 -10.04
CA TYR A 647 -14.26 -6.09 -8.70
C TYR A 647 -15.68 -6.29 -8.13
N CYS A 648 -16.71 -6.09 -8.95
CA CYS A 648 -18.09 -6.30 -8.55
C CYS A 648 -18.45 -7.77 -8.28
N ASP A 649 -17.75 -8.76 -8.85
CA ASP A 649 -17.92 -10.18 -8.51
C ASP A 649 -17.14 -10.56 -7.24
N ALA A 650 -16.07 -9.85 -6.89
CA ALA A 650 -15.31 -10.05 -5.65
C ALA A 650 -15.94 -9.39 -4.40
N TYR A 651 -16.45 -8.15 -4.50
CA TYR A 651 -16.87 -7.37 -3.33
C TYR A 651 -18.38 -7.37 -3.04
N MET A 652 -19.24 -7.69 -4.02
CA MET A 652 -20.71 -7.63 -3.87
C MET A 652 -21.23 -8.47 -2.69
N SER A 653 -20.78 -9.72 -2.51
CA SER A 653 -21.16 -10.58 -1.38
C SER A 653 -20.78 -10.03 0.01
N HIS A 654 -19.99 -8.96 0.07
CA HIS A 654 -19.43 -8.38 1.29
C HIS A 654 -19.97 -6.96 1.58
N SER A 655 -20.76 -6.36 0.69
CA SER A 655 -21.44 -5.08 0.90
C SER A 655 -22.93 -5.12 0.57
N ASP A 656 -23.75 -4.50 1.42
CA ASP A 656 -25.16 -4.26 1.12
C ASP A 656 -25.33 -3.10 0.14
N THR A 657 -24.51 -2.04 0.22
CA THR A 657 -24.55 -0.89 -0.70
C THR A 657 -24.39 -1.32 -2.16
N LEU A 658 -23.47 -2.24 -2.44
CA LEU A 658 -23.19 -2.73 -3.80
C LEU A 658 -24.24 -3.74 -4.31
N SER A 659 -25.09 -4.29 -3.44
CA SER A 659 -26.01 -5.41 -3.73
C SER A 659 -27.48 -5.03 -3.68
N ASN A 660 -27.84 -4.21 -2.69
CA ASN A 660 -29.19 -3.96 -2.20
C ASN A 660 -29.54 -2.47 -2.31
N GLU A 661 -30.82 -2.13 -2.13
CA GLU A 661 -31.34 -0.81 -2.45
C GLU A 661 -31.55 0.04 -1.19
N ALA A 662 -30.68 1.02 -0.99
CA ALA A 662 -30.97 2.17 -0.14
C ALA A 662 -31.91 3.16 -0.88
N GLY A 663 -33.19 2.80 -1.04
CA GLY A 663 -34.22 3.70 -1.55
C GLY A 663 -34.68 3.50 -3.01
N GLY A 664 -34.71 2.26 -3.51
CA GLY A 664 -35.48 1.91 -4.73
C GLY A 664 -34.78 2.10 -6.08
N ASN A 665 -33.47 2.35 -6.11
CA ASN A 665 -32.63 2.33 -7.31
C ASN A 665 -31.42 1.41 -7.05
N GLY A 666 -31.33 0.27 -7.76
CA GLY A 666 -30.35 -0.81 -7.55
C GLY A 666 -28.92 -0.38 -7.20
N GLY A 667 -28.23 -1.09 -6.30
CA GLY A 667 -26.82 -0.82 -5.97
C GLY A 667 -25.89 -0.75 -7.19
N GLU A 668 -24.79 -0.02 -7.11
CA GLU A 668 -23.92 0.35 -8.24
C GLU A 668 -23.47 -0.86 -9.06
N CYS A 669 -22.92 -1.88 -8.38
CA CYS A 669 -22.50 -3.11 -9.04
C CYS A 669 -23.67 -3.95 -9.59
N LYS A 670 -24.90 -3.78 -9.10
CA LYS A 670 -26.10 -4.41 -9.69
C LYS A 670 -26.45 -3.71 -11.02
N LYS A 671 -26.53 -2.38 -11.04
CA LYS A 671 -26.74 -1.58 -12.27
C LYS A 671 -25.70 -1.90 -13.35
N LEU A 672 -24.41 -1.97 -12.95
CA LEU A 672 -23.31 -2.27 -13.87
C LEU A 672 -23.41 -3.69 -14.45
N LYS A 673 -23.71 -4.71 -13.64
CA LYS A 673 -23.95 -6.09 -14.12
C LYS A 673 -25.19 -6.19 -15.01
N GLU A 674 -26.22 -5.38 -14.78
CA GLU A 674 -27.42 -5.33 -15.64
C GLU A 674 -27.09 -4.75 -17.03
N ALA A 675 -26.28 -3.68 -17.10
CA ALA A 675 -25.76 -3.14 -18.37
C ALA A 675 -24.83 -4.14 -19.08
N CYS A 676 -23.94 -4.80 -18.35
CA CYS A 676 -23.02 -5.81 -18.89
C CYS A 676 -23.71 -7.13 -19.28
N LYS A 677 -24.91 -7.43 -18.77
CA LYS A 677 -25.59 -8.74 -18.89
C LYS A 677 -25.57 -9.32 -20.31
N LYS A 678 -25.97 -8.52 -21.31
CA LYS A 678 -26.00 -8.96 -22.72
C LYS A 678 -24.62 -9.39 -23.22
N TYR A 679 -23.59 -8.63 -22.85
CA TYR A 679 -22.20 -8.98 -23.17
C TYR A 679 -21.72 -10.19 -22.36
N ARG A 680 -21.95 -10.23 -21.04
CA ARG A 680 -21.56 -11.35 -20.16
C ARG A 680 -22.14 -12.69 -20.64
N ASP A 681 -23.39 -12.71 -21.08
CA ASP A 681 -24.04 -13.92 -21.58
C ASP A 681 -23.55 -14.31 -22.99
N GLN A 682 -23.30 -13.34 -23.88
CA GLN A 682 -22.59 -13.60 -25.15
C GLN A 682 -21.17 -14.13 -24.92
N ARG A 683 -20.43 -13.57 -23.94
CA ARG A 683 -19.08 -14.00 -23.60
C ARG A 683 -19.06 -15.44 -23.09
N LYS A 684 -19.97 -15.83 -22.17
CA LYS A 684 -20.14 -17.23 -21.75
C LYS A 684 -20.42 -18.17 -22.93
N LEU A 685 -21.11 -17.69 -23.97
CA LEU A 685 -21.38 -18.45 -25.19
C LEU A 685 -20.09 -18.61 -26.03
N GLU A 686 -19.37 -17.51 -26.24
CA GLU A 686 -18.10 -17.46 -26.98
C GLU A 686 -16.96 -18.23 -26.28
N ASP A 687 -16.76 -18.13 -24.95
CA ASP A 687 -15.74 -18.90 -24.22
C ASP A 687 -16.06 -20.41 -24.21
N ARG A 688 -17.34 -20.81 -24.06
CA ARG A 688 -17.76 -22.22 -24.20
C ARG A 688 -17.53 -22.74 -25.63
N PHE A 689 -17.61 -21.86 -26.63
CA PHE A 689 -17.34 -22.20 -28.02
C PHE A 689 -15.83 -22.28 -28.31
N MET A 690 -15.01 -21.34 -27.82
CA MET A 690 -13.55 -21.40 -27.92
C MET A 690 -13.00 -22.68 -27.27
N ALA A 691 -13.52 -23.07 -26.11
CA ALA A 691 -13.15 -24.32 -25.44
C ALA A 691 -13.50 -25.60 -26.25
N LYS A 692 -14.39 -25.50 -27.23
CA LYS A 692 -14.72 -26.59 -28.18
C LYS A 692 -13.84 -26.59 -29.42
N LEU A 693 -13.27 -25.44 -29.79
CA LEU A 693 -12.32 -25.28 -30.90
C LEU A 693 -10.83 -25.35 -30.49
N ALA A 694 -10.53 -25.58 -29.21
CA ALA A 694 -9.17 -25.78 -28.73
C ALA A 694 -8.43 -26.88 -29.53
N GLY A 695 -7.18 -26.61 -29.91
CA GLY A 695 -6.42 -27.38 -30.89
C GLY A 695 -6.57 -26.92 -32.35
N THR A 696 -7.49 -25.98 -32.65
CA THR A 696 -7.69 -25.43 -34.00
C THR A 696 -7.59 -23.91 -34.09
N LEU A 697 -7.47 -23.19 -32.97
CA LEU A 697 -7.42 -21.72 -32.95
C LEU A 697 -6.03 -21.14 -33.31
N GLY A 698 -5.08 -21.98 -33.73
CA GLY A 698 -3.80 -21.54 -34.27
C GLY A 698 -3.88 -21.08 -35.74
N ASP A 699 -4.90 -21.53 -36.48
CA ASP A 699 -5.04 -21.33 -37.93
C ASP A 699 -6.49 -20.98 -38.29
N GLU A 700 -6.70 -19.92 -39.08
CA GLU A 700 -8.05 -19.41 -39.38
C GLU A 700 -8.86 -20.37 -40.27
N LYS A 701 -8.20 -21.13 -41.16
CA LYS A 701 -8.88 -22.12 -41.99
C LYS A 701 -9.30 -23.32 -41.15
N LYS A 702 -8.41 -23.85 -40.29
CA LYS A 702 -8.74 -24.95 -39.36
C LYS A 702 -9.86 -24.55 -38.39
N CYS A 703 -9.83 -23.32 -37.87
CA CYS A 703 -10.91 -22.79 -37.04
C CYS A 703 -12.25 -22.77 -37.78
N ASN A 704 -12.29 -22.30 -39.04
CA ASN A 704 -13.52 -22.26 -39.82
C ASN A 704 -14.03 -23.67 -40.21
N GLU A 705 -13.14 -24.60 -40.53
CA GLU A 705 -13.48 -26.01 -40.79
C GLU A 705 -14.07 -26.68 -39.53
N ALA A 706 -13.44 -26.48 -38.37
CA ALA A 706 -13.93 -26.98 -37.09
C ALA A 706 -15.26 -26.32 -36.66
N TYR A 707 -15.42 -25.01 -36.89
CA TYR A 707 -16.68 -24.28 -36.69
C TYR A 707 -17.82 -24.91 -37.50
N LEU A 708 -17.59 -25.18 -38.80
CA LEU A 708 -18.59 -25.80 -39.67
C LEU A 708 -18.94 -27.23 -39.22
N SER A 709 -17.95 -28.01 -38.79
CA SER A 709 -18.16 -29.35 -38.23
C SER A 709 -19.02 -29.32 -36.95
N TYR A 710 -18.72 -28.41 -36.02
CA TYR A 710 -19.53 -28.25 -34.79
C TYR A 710 -20.96 -27.77 -35.08
N CYS A 711 -21.14 -26.77 -35.94
CA CYS A 711 -22.47 -26.22 -36.23
C CYS A 711 -23.35 -27.20 -37.02
N SER A 712 -22.78 -27.95 -37.97
CA SER A 712 -23.52 -28.99 -38.69
C SER A 712 -23.94 -30.17 -37.80
N ALA A 713 -23.11 -30.55 -36.81
CA ALA A 713 -23.47 -31.56 -35.83
C ALA A 713 -24.63 -31.14 -34.89
N TRP A 714 -24.75 -29.84 -34.57
CA TRP A 714 -25.73 -29.33 -33.59
C TRP A 714 -27.09 -28.89 -34.16
N ASN A 715 -27.25 -28.78 -35.48
CA ASN A 715 -28.56 -28.59 -36.11
C ASN A 715 -29.56 -29.71 -35.76
N ASN A 716 -29.09 -30.87 -35.31
CA ASN A 716 -29.91 -32.03 -34.95
C ASN A 716 -30.27 -32.14 -33.45
N THR A 717 -29.75 -31.27 -32.57
CA THR A 717 -29.80 -31.52 -31.10
C THR A 717 -30.17 -30.30 -30.23
N GLY A 718 -30.72 -29.23 -30.79
CA GLY A 718 -31.43 -28.18 -30.03
C GLY A 718 -30.64 -27.47 -28.92
N HIS A 719 -29.32 -27.35 -29.03
CA HIS A 719 -28.44 -26.94 -27.93
C HIS A 719 -28.33 -25.41 -27.77
N ASP A 720 -28.07 -24.95 -26.54
CA ASP A 720 -27.88 -23.54 -26.11
C ASP A 720 -26.89 -22.73 -26.97
N LEU A 721 -25.91 -23.41 -27.57
CA LEU A 721 -24.85 -22.80 -28.40
C LEU A 721 -25.26 -22.54 -29.86
N SER A 722 -26.41 -23.05 -30.29
CA SER A 722 -26.95 -22.87 -31.66
C SER A 722 -27.09 -21.40 -32.08
N GLY A 723 -27.23 -20.48 -31.12
CA GLY A 723 -27.26 -19.03 -31.37
C GLY A 723 -26.03 -18.50 -32.12
N LEU A 724 -24.84 -19.07 -31.93
CA LEU A 724 -23.61 -18.68 -32.64
C LEU A 724 -23.56 -19.22 -34.09
N CYS A 725 -24.25 -20.33 -34.36
CA CYS A 725 -24.21 -21.02 -35.65
C CYS A 725 -25.09 -20.37 -36.73
N LYS A 726 -25.89 -19.36 -36.40
CA LYS A 726 -26.94 -18.79 -37.30
C LYS A 726 -26.45 -18.29 -38.66
N ASN A 727 -25.16 -18.03 -38.84
CA ASN A 727 -24.58 -17.62 -40.12
C ASN A 727 -24.22 -18.78 -41.07
N SER A 728 -24.13 -20.04 -40.60
CA SER A 728 -23.69 -21.16 -41.45
C SER A 728 -24.71 -21.62 -42.50
N SER A 729 -25.96 -21.15 -42.43
CA SER A 729 -27.05 -21.64 -43.27
C SER A 729 -27.08 -21.06 -44.69
N ASN A 730 -26.47 -19.89 -44.93
CA ASN A 730 -26.56 -19.17 -46.21
C ASN A 730 -25.24 -19.02 -46.97
N SER A 731 -24.10 -19.45 -46.42
CA SER A 731 -22.84 -19.54 -47.14
C SER A 731 -21.91 -20.59 -46.52
N GLY A 732 -21.24 -21.39 -47.34
CA GLY A 732 -20.37 -22.49 -46.90
C GLY A 732 -19.04 -22.07 -46.26
N ASN A 733 -18.87 -20.79 -45.89
CA ASN A 733 -17.58 -20.18 -45.53
C ASN A 733 -17.51 -19.80 -44.03
N GLY A 734 -17.84 -20.75 -43.15
CA GLY A 734 -17.55 -20.67 -41.71
C GLY A 734 -18.14 -19.47 -40.97
N ASN A 735 -17.34 -18.87 -40.10
CA ASN A 735 -17.62 -17.58 -39.45
C ASN A 735 -16.29 -16.87 -39.12
N PRO A 736 -15.65 -16.24 -40.13
CA PRO A 736 -14.28 -15.74 -40.00
C PRO A 736 -14.12 -14.70 -38.89
N THR A 737 -15.12 -13.84 -38.66
CA THR A 737 -15.05 -12.83 -37.60
C THR A 737 -15.10 -13.43 -36.19
N LEU A 738 -15.88 -14.49 -35.95
CA LEU A 738 -15.87 -15.22 -34.68
C LEU A 738 -14.55 -15.99 -34.50
N CYS A 739 -14.04 -16.62 -35.56
CA CYS A 739 -12.71 -17.25 -35.54
C CYS A 739 -11.61 -16.25 -35.21
N GLN A 740 -11.47 -15.15 -35.96
CA GLN A 740 -10.48 -14.11 -35.70
C GLN A 740 -10.60 -13.51 -34.29
N LYS A 741 -11.82 -13.27 -33.77
CA LYS A 741 -12.03 -12.82 -32.38
C LYS A 741 -11.49 -13.86 -31.38
N SER A 742 -11.79 -15.12 -31.60
CA SER A 742 -11.32 -16.23 -30.76
C SER A 742 -9.80 -16.37 -30.78
N MET A 743 -9.19 -16.34 -31.97
CA MET A 743 -7.74 -16.41 -32.16
C MET A 743 -7.01 -15.23 -31.50
N ARG A 744 -7.58 -14.01 -31.56
CA ARG A 744 -7.03 -12.84 -30.85
C ARG A 744 -7.05 -13.02 -29.33
N ARG A 745 -8.18 -13.49 -28.77
CA ARG A 745 -8.29 -13.77 -27.33
C ARG A 745 -7.35 -14.89 -26.88
N VAL A 746 -7.17 -15.96 -27.67
CA VAL A 746 -6.20 -17.02 -27.35
C VAL A 746 -4.78 -16.45 -27.37
N LYS A 747 -4.40 -15.70 -28.42
CA LYS A 747 -3.08 -15.04 -28.47
C LYS A 747 -2.82 -14.11 -27.28
N GLN A 748 -3.82 -13.36 -26.82
CA GLN A 748 -3.74 -12.57 -25.57
C GLN A 748 -3.56 -13.47 -24.34
N LYS A 749 -4.36 -14.54 -24.19
CA LYS A 749 -4.23 -15.52 -23.10
C LYS A 749 -2.86 -16.22 -23.08
N CYS A 750 -2.19 -16.39 -24.22
CA CYS A 750 -0.85 -16.97 -24.31
C CYS A 750 0.28 -16.04 -23.80
N VAL A 751 0.08 -14.71 -23.74
CA VAL A 751 1.15 -13.77 -23.37
C VAL A 751 1.62 -14.03 -21.93
N GLY A 752 2.87 -14.48 -21.78
CA GLY A 752 3.46 -14.83 -20.48
C GLY A 752 2.96 -16.16 -19.88
N LEU A 753 2.01 -16.85 -20.53
CA LEU A 753 1.38 -18.07 -19.99
C LEU A 753 2.39 -19.21 -19.79
N SER A 754 3.31 -19.42 -20.73
CA SER A 754 4.37 -20.43 -20.61
C SER A 754 5.20 -20.24 -19.32
N LYS A 755 5.59 -18.99 -19.00
CA LYS A 755 6.31 -18.69 -17.75
C LYS A 755 5.43 -18.97 -16.52
N LYS A 756 4.18 -18.48 -16.51
CA LYS A 756 3.23 -18.71 -15.41
C LYS A 756 3.03 -20.21 -15.14
N LEU A 757 2.86 -21.00 -16.20
CA LEU A 757 2.68 -22.46 -16.11
C LEU A 757 3.95 -23.17 -15.64
N GLU A 758 5.14 -22.74 -16.05
CA GLU A 758 6.40 -23.33 -15.58
C GLU A 758 6.66 -23.02 -14.09
N ASP A 759 6.29 -21.84 -13.61
CA ASP A 759 6.40 -21.47 -12.19
C ASP A 759 5.33 -22.18 -11.33
N GLU A 760 4.08 -22.27 -11.80
CA GLU A 760 3.03 -23.09 -11.16
C GLU A 760 3.37 -24.59 -11.18
N LYS A 761 4.03 -25.10 -12.23
CA LYS A 761 4.52 -26.48 -12.32
C LYS A 761 5.58 -26.78 -11.25
N LYS A 762 6.60 -25.92 -11.09
CA LYS A 762 7.62 -26.08 -10.02
C LYS A 762 6.98 -26.07 -8.63
N ALA A 763 5.98 -25.21 -8.42
CA ALA A 763 5.20 -25.20 -7.18
C ALA A 763 4.44 -26.53 -7.00
N LEU A 764 3.74 -27.01 -8.03
CA LEU A 764 2.98 -28.27 -8.00
C LEU A 764 3.89 -29.50 -7.78
N GLU A 765 5.07 -29.55 -8.40
CA GLU A 765 6.09 -30.59 -8.15
C GLU A 765 6.54 -30.57 -6.68
N THR A 766 6.83 -29.37 -6.15
CA THR A 766 7.24 -29.18 -4.75
C THR A 766 6.14 -29.56 -3.76
N GLU A 767 4.89 -29.20 -4.05
CA GLU A 767 3.73 -29.53 -3.21
C GLU A 767 3.38 -31.02 -3.28
N LYS A 768 3.44 -31.66 -4.46
CA LYS A 768 3.30 -33.12 -4.58
C LYS A 768 4.39 -33.85 -3.79
N ASN A 769 5.64 -33.41 -3.86
CA ASN A 769 6.74 -34.04 -3.09
C ASN A 769 6.56 -33.89 -1.56
N LYS A 770 5.81 -32.89 -1.08
CA LYS A 770 5.38 -32.79 0.32
C LYS A 770 4.19 -33.69 0.63
N TYR A 771 3.22 -33.76 -0.28
CA TYR A 771 2.04 -34.61 -0.18
C TYR A 771 2.41 -36.10 -0.13
N ASP A 772 3.26 -36.58 -1.05
CA ASP A 772 3.64 -38.00 -1.13
C ASP A 772 4.36 -38.46 0.15
N LYS A 773 5.18 -37.60 0.78
CA LYS A 773 5.78 -37.85 2.10
C LYS A 773 4.74 -37.90 3.22
N LEU A 774 3.85 -36.90 3.29
CA LEU A 774 2.81 -36.84 4.31
C LEU A 774 1.84 -38.04 4.20
N LYS A 775 1.56 -38.49 2.97
CA LYS A 775 0.81 -39.72 2.68
C LYS A 775 1.55 -40.94 3.24
N GLN A 776 2.83 -41.11 2.94
CA GLN A 776 3.64 -42.21 3.45
C GLN A 776 3.68 -42.23 4.99
N ASP A 777 3.91 -41.08 5.65
CA ASP A 777 3.90 -40.96 7.11
C ASP A 777 2.54 -41.37 7.71
N ALA A 778 1.43 -40.99 7.06
CA ALA A 778 0.09 -41.36 7.49
C ALA A 778 -0.19 -42.86 7.29
N GLU A 779 0.23 -43.45 6.16
CA GLU A 779 0.06 -44.88 5.87
C GLU A 779 0.85 -45.75 6.84
N ASP A 780 2.06 -45.33 7.21
CA ASP A 780 2.87 -45.96 8.26
C ASP A 780 2.20 -45.85 9.64
N LEU A 781 1.66 -44.68 10.01
CA LEU A 781 0.95 -44.49 11.29
C LEU A 781 -0.36 -45.30 11.36
N ILE A 782 -1.14 -45.33 10.28
CA ILE A 782 -2.34 -46.16 10.16
C ILE A 782 -1.95 -47.64 10.31
N GLY A 783 -0.94 -48.11 9.57
CA GLY A 783 -0.48 -49.50 9.59
C GLY A 783 0.09 -49.97 10.93
N ARG A 784 0.63 -49.05 11.75
CA ARG A 784 1.11 -49.31 13.11
C ARG A 784 0.00 -49.25 14.18
N SER A 785 -1.22 -48.85 13.82
CA SER A 785 -2.34 -48.65 14.74
C SER A 785 -3.51 -49.61 14.45
N SER A 786 -4.47 -49.72 15.35
CA SER A 786 -5.76 -50.42 15.12
C SER A 786 -6.80 -49.57 14.39
N LEU A 787 -6.42 -48.41 13.83
CA LEU A 787 -7.34 -47.47 13.19
C LEU A 787 -7.93 -48.04 11.89
N VAL A 788 -9.24 -48.26 11.90
CA VAL A 788 -10.01 -48.61 10.69
C VAL A 788 -10.74 -47.38 10.18
N LEU A 789 -10.16 -46.71 9.20
CA LEU A 789 -10.86 -45.74 8.36
C LEU A 789 -11.87 -46.47 7.48
N ALA A 790 -13.07 -45.89 7.29
CA ALA A 790 -14.12 -46.47 6.47
C ALA A 790 -14.90 -45.39 5.70
N LYS A 791 -15.02 -45.62 4.39
CA LYS A 791 -15.70 -44.75 3.42
C LYS A 791 -17.22 -44.99 3.48
N ALA A 792 -18.02 -43.92 3.60
CA ALA A 792 -19.47 -44.05 3.60
C ALA A 792 -20.02 -44.44 2.20
N SER A 793 -20.62 -45.63 2.08
CA SER A 793 -21.23 -46.11 0.84
C SER A 793 -22.66 -45.57 0.68
N THR A 794 -22.89 -44.70 -0.31
CA THR A 794 -24.24 -44.30 -0.73
C THR A 794 -24.85 -45.40 -1.60
N VAL A 795 -25.56 -46.35 -0.99
CA VAL A 795 -26.34 -47.36 -1.72
C VAL A 795 -27.64 -46.71 -2.21
N GLY A 796 -27.73 -46.47 -3.51
CA GLY A 796 -28.97 -46.04 -4.14
C GLY A 796 -29.93 -47.20 -4.31
N THR A 797 -31.09 -47.16 -3.62
CA THR A 797 -32.22 -48.05 -3.88
C THR A 797 -33.50 -47.23 -3.87
N GLN A 798 -34.29 -47.32 -4.94
CA GLN A 798 -35.69 -46.90 -4.88
C GLN A 798 -36.47 -48.02 -4.18
N ASP A 799 -37.04 -47.74 -3.00
CA ASP A 799 -38.48 -47.92 -2.80
C ASP A 799 -38.96 -47.32 -1.48
N ASN A 800 -40.28 -47.13 -1.37
CA ASN A 800 -40.92 -46.49 -0.21
C ASN A 800 -41.01 -47.42 1.00
N VAL A 801 -40.80 -46.87 2.21
CA VAL A 801 -41.79 -46.92 3.31
C VAL A 801 -41.41 -45.99 4.48
N SER A 802 -42.40 -45.24 4.95
CA SER A 802 -42.56 -44.57 6.26
C SER A 802 -41.39 -43.81 6.92
N LYS A 803 -41.62 -42.48 7.00
CA LYS A 803 -41.38 -41.61 8.17
C LYS A 803 -40.90 -42.30 9.47
N VAL A 804 -39.77 -41.83 9.99
CA VAL A 804 -39.73 -41.40 11.40
C VAL A 804 -39.58 -39.88 11.38
N VAL A 805 -40.62 -39.19 11.85
CA VAL A 805 -40.62 -37.74 12.02
C VAL A 805 -39.98 -37.42 13.36
N ASN A 806 -39.16 -36.36 13.41
CA ASN A 806 -38.97 -35.63 14.66
C ASN A 806 -39.24 -34.14 14.41
N THR A 807 -40.46 -33.72 14.71
CA THR A 807 -40.99 -32.36 14.52
C THR A 807 -40.55 -31.43 15.64
N ASN A 808 -39.91 -30.32 15.28
CA ASN A 808 -40.09 -28.97 15.83
C ASN A 808 -39.25 -28.02 14.94
N SER A 809 -39.71 -26.84 14.51
CA SER A 809 -40.92 -26.09 14.84
C SER A 809 -41.56 -25.39 13.62
N SER A 810 -42.79 -24.90 13.78
CA SER A 810 -43.48 -23.95 12.88
C SER A 810 -42.88 -22.53 12.98
N SER A 811 -43.24 -21.49 12.18
CA SER A 811 -44.40 -21.30 11.29
C SER A 811 -44.08 -20.30 10.14
N THR A 812 -44.87 -20.30 9.06
CA THR A 812 -44.85 -19.31 7.96
C THR A 812 -45.80 -18.12 8.23
N PRO A 813 -45.82 -17.05 7.39
CA PRO A 813 -46.58 -17.02 6.11
C PRO A 813 -45.68 -16.82 4.87
N SER A 814 -45.96 -17.26 3.63
CA SER A 814 -47.20 -17.49 2.84
C SER A 814 -47.81 -16.19 2.25
N ALA A 815 -48.24 -16.09 0.98
CA ALA A 815 -48.33 -17.04 -0.16
C ALA A 815 -47.76 -16.37 -1.45
N ASN A 816 -47.83 -16.83 -2.71
CA ASN A 816 -48.55 -17.88 -3.49
C ASN A 816 -47.54 -18.56 -4.47
N LYS A 817 -47.78 -19.47 -5.45
CA LYS A 817 -48.86 -19.81 -6.44
C LYS A 817 -49.04 -18.76 -7.57
N THR A 818 -49.39 -19.07 -8.82
CA THR A 818 -49.78 -20.30 -9.59
C THR A 818 -48.97 -20.34 -10.92
N GLN A 819 -48.92 -21.36 -11.80
CA GLN A 819 -49.29 -22.79 -11.86
C GLN A 819 -48.49 -23.50 -13.01
N ASP A 820 -48.60 -24.84 -13.09
CA ASP A 820 -48.74 -25.77 -14.26
C ASP A 820 -48.14 -25.45 -15.67
N ALA A 821 -47.78 -26.42 -16.53
CA ALA A 821 -47.45 -27.86 -16.41
C ALA A 821 -46.98 -28.38 -17.80
N ASN A 822 -46.44 -29.62 -17.87
CA ASN A 822 -46.12 -30.41 -19.09
C ASN A 822 -44.97 -29.87 -20.00
N SER A 823 -44.10 -30.70 -20.59
CA SER A 823 -43.82 -32.13 -20.37
C SER A 823 -42.45 -32.56 -20.97
N THR A 824 -42.07 -33.81 -20.68
CA THR A 824 -41.12 -34.66 -21.42
C THR A 824 -39.62 -34.47 -21.16
N SER A 825 -39.00 -35.58 -20.72
CA SER A 825 -37.56 -35.78 -20.54
C SER A 825 -36.80 -35.88 -21.87
N ASN A 826 -35.53 -35.44 -21.90
CA ASN A 826 -34.47 -36.34 -22.35
C ASN A 826 -33.08 -35.97 -21.77
N ASN A 827 -32.22 -36.98 -21.65
CA ASN A 827 -30.98 -36.91 -20.88
C ASN A 827 -29.78 -36.44 -21.72
N ASN A 828 -28.92 -35.58 -21.13
CA ASN A 828 -27.50 -35.91 -20.90
C ASN A 828 -26.76 -34.74 -20.21
N SER A 829 -26.44 -34.91 -18.92
CA SER A 829 -25.55 -34.02 -18.17
C SER A 829 -24.61 -34.85 -17.31
N THR A 830 -23.32 -34.85 -17.64
CA THR A 830 -22.29 -35.62 -16.92
C THR A 830 -22.15 -35.09 -15.50
N ALA A 831 -22.61 -35.86 -14.50
CA ALA A 831 -22.58 -35.44 -13.11
C ALA A 831 -21.13 -35.25 -12.61
N GLY A 832 -20.76 -34.01 -12.27
CA GLY A 832 -19.48 -33.71 -11.62
C GLY A 832 -19.44 -34.36 -10.24
N ASN A 833 -18.71 -35.48 -10.12
CA ASN A 833 -18.82 -36.35 -8.96
C ASN A 833 -18.09 -35.76 -7.73
N SER A 834 -18.84 -35.01 -6.91
CA SER A 834 -18.38 -34.42 -5.65
C SER A 834 -18.23 -35.48 -4.56
N ASN A 835 -17.19 -36.32 -4.70
CA ASN A 835 -16.80 -37.35 -3.74
C ASN A 835 -16.21 -36.73 -2.45
N THR A 836 -17.03 -36.01 -1.69
CA THR A 836 -16.69 -35.60 -0.32
C THR A 836 -16.53 -36.85 0.54
N GLN A 837 -15.28 -37.22 0.87
CA GLN A 837 -14.99 -38.40 1.68
C GLN A 837 -15.49 -38.20 3.11
N ARG A 838 -16.69 -38.70 3.40
CA ARG A 838 -17.22 -38.75 4.77
C ARG A 838 -16.83 -40.06 5.43
N LEU A 839 -16.01 -39.95 6.48
CA LEU A 839 -15.67 -41.04 7.39
C LEU A 839 -16.84 -41.31 8.34
N ALA A 840 -17.26 -42.56 8.46
CA ALA A 840 -18.41 -42.94 9.29
C ALA A 840 -17.98 -43.30 10.74
N LYS A 841 -18.65 -42.71 11.74
CA LYS A 841 -18.42 -43.02 13.16
C LYS A 841 -19.11 -44.34 13.52
N ARG A 842 -18.38 -45.32 14.06
CA ARG A 842 -18.95 -46.56 14.60
C ARG A 842 -19.77 -46.29 15.87
N SER A 843 -20.93 -46.93 15.97
CA SER A 843 -21.58 -47.20 17.25
C SER A 843 -20.96 -48.42 17.94
N GLU A 844 -20.89 -48.34 19.27
CA GLU A 844 -20.78 -49.47 20.21
C GLU A 844 -19.68 -50.53 19.98
N LYS A 845 -18.46 -50.18 20.40
CA LYS A 845 -17.60 -51.09 21.16
C LYS A 845 -16.76 -50.30 22.16
N GLN A 846 -16.58 -50.83 23.39
CA GLN A 846 -15.58 -50.29 24.30
C GLN A 846 -14.18 -50.60 23.77
N VAL A 847 -13.51 -49.57 23.26
CA VAL A 847 -12.08 -49.58 22.91
C VAL A 847 -11.47 -48.35 23.57
N GLN A 848 -10.36 -48.53 24.29
CA GLN A 848 -9.56 -47.40 24.74
C GLN A 848 -8.83 -46.84 23.52
N ILE A 849 -9.27 -45.68 23.02
CA ILE A 849 -8.61 -45.01 21.89
C ILE A 849 -7.19 -44.67 22.32
N THR A 850 -6.21 -45.25 21.65
CA THR A 850 -4.79 -45.02 21.94
C THR A 850 -4.32 -43.69 21.34
N THR A 851 -3.29 -43.09 21.93
CA THR A 851 -2.67 -41.87 21.36
C THR A 851 -2.19 -42.10 19.92
N GLN A 852 -1.73 -43.32 19.59
CA GLN A 852 -1.31 -43.69 18.24
C GLN A 852 -2.47 -43.68 17.24
N GLU A 853 -3.66 -44.17 17.61
CA GLU A 853 -4.85 -44.10 16.74
C GLU A 853 -5.32 -42.65 16.53
N VAL A 854 -5.21 -41.77 17.54
CA VAL A 854 -5.50 -40.33 17.36
C VAL A 854 -4.51 -39.70 16.38
N THR A 855 -3.20 -39.91 16.57
CA THR A 855 -2.17 -39.36 15.67
C THR A 855 -2.30 -39.90 14.24
N ALA A 856 -2.63 -41.18 14.07
CA ALA A 856 -2.91 -41.78 12.76
C ALA A 856 -4.17 -41.18 12.11
N PHE A 857 -5.22 -40.89 12.89
CA PHE A 857 -6.45 -40.27 12.38
C PHE A 857 -6.24 -38.81 11.97
N ASP A 858 -5.52 -38.03 12.79
CA ASP A 858 -5.17 -36.64 12.45
C ASP A 858 -4.31 -36.56 11.19
N LYS A 859 -3.30 -37.43 11.02
CA LYS A 859 -2.51 -37.45 9.79
C LYS A 859 -3.24 -38.03 8.57
N ALA A 860 -4.17 -38.95 8.74
CA ALA A 860 -5.10 -39.30 7.67
C ALA A 860 -5.93 -38.08 7.21
N GLY A 861 -6.43 -37.27 8.16
CA GLY A 861 -7.15 -36.03 7.88
C GLY A 861 -6.30 -34.99 7.14
N ASP A 862 -5.08 -34.74 7.60
CA ASP A 862 -4.16 -33.79 6.96
C ASP A 862 -3.84 -34.19 5.50
N VAL A 863 -3.63 -35.49 5.24
CA VAL A 863 -3.40 -36.02 3.88
C VAL A 863 -4.62 -35.81 2.99
N LEU A 864 -5.83 -36.09 3.47
CA LEU A 864 -7.05 -35.89 2.66
C LEU A 864 -7.27 -34.40 2.32
N ILE A 865 -7.03 -33.50 3.27
CA ILE A 865 -7.13 -32.05 3.03
C ILE A 865 -6.09 -31.59 1.97
N PHE A 866 -4.85 -32.06 2.07
CA PHE A 866 -3.79 -31.66 1.13
C PHE A 866 -3.99 -32.28 -0.27
N TYR A 867 -4.54 -33.50 -0.34
CA TYR A 867 -4.98 -34.11 -1.61
C TYR A 867 -6.01 -33.23 -2.32
N ASP A 868 -7.04 -32.76 -1.61
CA ASP A 868 -8.10 -31.93 -2.20
C ASP A 868 -7.58 -30.54 -2.64
N GLU A 869 -6.67 -29.90 -1.87
CA GLU A 869 -6.02 -28.66 -2.33
C GLU A 869 -5.21 -28.86 -3.63
N LEU A 870 -4.45 -29.96 -3.73
CA LEU A 870 -3.70 -30.32 -4.95
C LEU A 870 -4.62 -30.69 -6.12
N ASN A 871 -5.72 -31.39 -5.86
CA ASN A 871 -6.71 -31.79 -6.86
C ASN A 871 -7.41 -30.56 -7.48
N GLU A 872 -7.84 -29.58 -6.67
CA GLU A 872 -8.39 -28.31 -7.18
C GLU A 872 -7.35 -27.50 -7.96
N LYS A 873 -6.09 -27.45 -7.49
CA LYS A 873 -4.99 -26.82 -8.24
C LYS A 873 -4.79 -27.49 -9.60
N CYS A 874 -4.81 -28.82 -9.65
CA CYS A 874 -4.74 -29.62 -10.87
C CYS A 874 -5.92 -29.35 -11.83
N LYS A 875 -7.16 -29.22 -11.33
CA LYS A 875 -8.32 -28.84 -12.16
C LYS A 875 -8.14 -27.46 -12.80
N LYS A 876 -7.68 -26.46 -12.02
CA LYS A 876 -7.39 -25.11 -12.52
C LYS A 876 -6.29 -25.12 -13.58
N LEU A 877 -5.17 -25.81 -13.34
CA LEU A 877 -4.06 -25.86 -14.30
C LEU A 877 -4.44 -26.60 -15.59
N LYS A 878 -5.31 -27.61 -15.54
CA LYS A 878 -5.87 -28.25 -16.75
C LYS A 878 -6.76 -27.31 -17.58
N ILE A 879 -7.36 -26.28 -16.97
CA ILE A 879 -8.10 -25.23 -17.70
C ILE A 879 -7.13 -24.22 -18.33
N ASP A 880 -6.11 -23.77 -17.60
CA ASP A 880 -5.06 -22.89 -18.16
C ASP A 880 -4.31 -23.58 -19.32
N CYS A 881 -4.15 -24.91 -19.25
CA CYS A 881 -3.53 -25.74 -20.29
C CYS A 881 -4.44 -26.12 -21.47
N LEU A 882 -5.67 -25.59 -21.56
CA LEU A 882 -6.63 -25.96 -22.60
C LEU A 882 -6.16 -25.57 -24.02
N PHE A 883 -5.43 -24.45 -24.16
CA PHE A 883 -4.96 -23.91 -25.44
C PHE A 883 -3.46 -24.18 -25.70
N ARG A 884 -2.96 -25.32 -25.20
CA ARG A 884 -1.52 -25.68 -25.24
C ARG A 884 -0.97 -25.98 -26.63
N GLU A 885 -1.82 -26.18 -27.63
CA GLU A 885 -1.44 -26.34 -29.04
C GLU A 885 -1.38 -24.98 -29.78
N GLU A 886 -2.03 -23.95 -29.23
CA GLU A 886 -2.03 -22.58 -29.76
C GLU A 886 -1.05 -21.63 -29.05
N CYS A 887 -0.61 -21.97 -27.83
CA CYS A 887 0.35 -21.17 -27.08
C CYS A 887 1.76 -21.80 -27.14
N ASP A 888 2.67 -21.13 -27.86
CA ASP A 888 4.08 -21.53 -27.98
C ASP A 888 4.73 -21.80 -26.62
N GLY A 889 5.51 -22.88 -26.55
CA GLY A 889 6.21 -23.29 -25.33
C GLY A 889 5.32 -23.72 -24.16
N CYS A 890 4.00 -23.91 -24.34
CA CYS A 890 3.11 -24.39 -23.28
C CYS A 890 2.91 -25.92 -23.30
N LYS A 891 3.03 -26.57 -24.47
CA LYS A 891 2.76 -28.01 -24.66
C LYS A 891 3.51 -28.91 -23.67
N ASP A 892 4.84 -28.92 -23.70
CA ASP A 892 5.71 -29.73 -22.83
C ASP A 892 5.49 -29.48 -21.32
N ILE A 893 5.13 -28.24 -20.97
CA ILE A 893 4.84 -27.83 -19.59
C ILE A 893 3.52 -28.45 -19.15
N CYS A 894 2.49 -28.33 -19.99
CA CYS A 894 1.17 -28.89 -19.77
C CYS A 894 1.16 -30.42 -19.74
N GLU A 895 1.95 -31.09 -20.58
CA GLU A 895 2.11 -32.55 -20.52
C GLU A 895 2.75 -33.01 -19.20
N LYS A 896 3.72 -32.24 -18.67
CA LYS A 896 4.32 -32.51 -17.35
C LYS A 896 3.33 -32.24 -16.21
N ILE A 897 2.55 -31.15 -16.26
CA ILE A 897 1.45 -30.87 -15.33
C ILE A 897 0.42 -32.00 -15.35
N ASP A 898 -0.02 -32.45 -16.53
CA ASP A 898 -0.92 -33.59 -16.68
C ASP A 898 -0.34 -34.85 -16.02
N GLN A 899 0.93 -35.18 -16.28
CA GLN A 899 1.60 -36.32 -15.63
C GLN A 899 1.67 -36.22 -14.10
N ILE A 900 1.96 -35.03 -13.56
CA ILE A 900 2.00 -34.78 -12.11
C ILE A 900 0.61 -35.01 -11.50
N CYS A 901 -0.42 -34.43 -12.12
CA CYS A 901 -1.81 -34.54 -11.68
C CYS A 901 -2.37 -35.97 -11.83
N HIS A 902 -2.01 -36.71 -12.87
CA HIS A 902 -2.38 -38.13 -13.02
C HIS A 902 -1.64 -39.06 -12.06
N LYS A 903 -0.50 -38.63 -11.50
CA LYS A 903 0.24 -39.34 -10.42
C LYS A 903 -0.18 -38.91 -9.01
N LEU A 904 -1.22 -38.07 -8.86
CA LEU A 904 -1.78 -37.72 -7.56
C LEU A 904 -2.81 -38.79 -7.15
N GLN A 905 -2.41 -39.70 -6.25
CA GLN A 905 -3.27 -40.76 -5.73
C GLN A 905 -3.71 -40.44 -4.30
N PRO A 906 -5.01 -40.56 -3.95
CA PRO A 906 -5.48 -40.34 -2.58
C PRO A 906 -4.92 -41.36 -1.59
N LEU A 907 -5.13 -41.12 -0.29
CA LEU A 907 -4.83 -42.06 0.79
C LEU A 907 -5.64 -43.35 0.62
N GLU A 908 -5.01 -44.52 0.79
CA GLU A 908 -5.73 -45.80 0.68
C GLU A 908 -6.54 -46.11 1.96
N VAL A 909 -7.84 -46.39 1.79
CA VAL A 909 -8.78 -46.68 2.87
C VAL A 909 -9.41 -48.05 2.64
N LYS A 910 -9.17 -48.99 3.55
CA LYS A 910 -9.67 -50.37 3.46
C LYS A 910 -11.20 -50.40 3.61
N GLU A 911 -11.91 -50.69 2.51
CA GLU A 911 -13.36 -50.84 2.55
C GLU A 911 -13.76 -52.06 3.40
N GLN A 912 -14.56 -51.84 4.46
CA GLN A 912 -15.19 -52.91 5.25
C GLN A 912 -16.69 -52.97 4.99
N THR A 913 -17.14 -54.02 4.30
CA THR A 913 -18.55 -54.25 3.99
C THR A 913 -19.31 -54.61 5.27
N ILE A 914 -20.07 -53.66 5.83
CA ILE A 914 -20.92 -53.91 6.99
C ILE A 914 -22.12 -54.76 6.54
N LYS A 915 -22.04 -56.08 6.76
CA LYS A 915 -23.20 -56.97 6.61
C LYS A 915 -24.23 -56.65 7.69
N VAL A 916 -25.28 -55.92 7.32
CA VAL A 916 -26.47 -55.74 8.16
C VAL A 916 -27.21 -57.07 8.24
N ILE A 917 -27.14 -57.75 9.39
CA ILE A 917 -27.91 -58.98 9.66
C ILE A 917 -29.28 -58.57 10.19
N THR A 918 -30.22 -58.33 9.28
CA THR A 918 -31.61 -57.97 9.61
C THR A 918 -32.30 -59.12 10.34
N THR A 919 -32.30 -59.07 11.68
CA THR A 919 -32.91 -60.11 12.52
C THR A 919 -34.40 -59.83 12.71
N THR A 920 -35.22 -60.42 11.84
CA THR A 920 -36.69 -60.29 11.90
C THR A 920 -37.26 -60.98 13.14
N LYS A 921 -37.44 -60.22 14.23
CA LYS A 921 -38.22 -60.68 15.40
C LYS A 921 -39.71 -60.66 15.08
N ASN A 922 -40.27 -61.81 14.74
CA ASN A 922 -41.72 -62.01 14.82
C ASN A 922 -42.16 -61.85 16.28
N ILE A 923 -43.12 -60.95 16.53
CA ILE A 923 -43.72 -60.77 17.86
C ILE A 923 -44.94 -61.68 17.95
N THR A 924 -44.80 -62.80 18.66
CA THR A 924 -45.93 -63.67 18.99
C THR A 924 -46.42 -63.34 20.40
N THR A 925 -47.61 -62.77 20.50
CA THR A 925 -48.29 -62.56 21.79
C THR A 925 -48.65 -63.92 22.40
N THR A 926 -48.34 -64.14 23.67
CA THR A 926 -48.74 -65.36 24.39
C THR A 926 -49.08 -65.01 25.84
N THR A 927 -50.28 -65.40 26.26
CA THR A 927 -50.84 -65.07 27.58
C THR A 927 -50.28 -65.99 28.66
N THR A 928 -50.01 -65.45 29.84
CA THR A 928 -49.44 -66.16 30.99
C THR A 928 -50.44 -67.12 31.64
N THR A 929 -50.01 -68.36 31.92
CA THR A 929 -50.62 -69.25 32.92
C THR A 929 -49.51 -69.92 33.73
N THR A 930 -49.72 -70.10 35.04
CA THR A 930 -48.67 -70.45 36.01
C THR A 930 -48.85 -71.87 36.58
N THR A 931 -47.76 -72.66 36.63
CA THR A 931 -47.68 -73.87 37.48
C THR A 931 -46.24 -74.15 37.94
N THR A 932 -46.10 -74.92 39.03
CA THR A 932 -44.87 -74.97 39.84
C THR A 932 -44.46 -76.41 40.17
N THR A 933 -43.20 -76.79 39.94
CA THR A 933 -42.58 -77.99 40.54
C THR A 933 -41.04 -77.87 40.64
N THR A 934 -40.38 -78.89 41.20
CA THR A 934 -39.18 -78.74 42.06
C THR A 934 -37.89 -79.42 41.59
N HIS A 935 -36.78 -78.96 42.21
CA HIS A 935 -35.40 -79.48 42.27
C HIS A 935 -35.12 -80.97 41.97
N THR A 936 -33.95 -81.21 41.36
CA THR A 936 -32.87 -82.05 41.94
C THR A 936 -31.49 -81.68 41.36
N THR A 937 -30.40 -82.21 41.93
CA THR A 937 -28.99 -81.90 41.63
C THR A 937 -28.15 -83.17 41.47
N GLU A 938 -27.14 -83.18 40.60
CA GLU A 938 -25.83 -83.86 40.80
C GLU A 938 -24.84 -83.55 39.65
N ALA A 939 -23.59 -84.01 39.74
CA ALA A 939 -22.48 -83.58 38.87
C ALA A 939 -21.44 -84.68 38.56
N ALA A 940 -20.87 -84.68 37.34
CA ALA A 940 -19.75 -85.56 36.95
C ALA A 940 -18.81 -84.96 35.87
N THR A 941 -17.53 -85.25 36.08
CA THR A 941 -16.26 -85.12 35.31
C THR A 941 -16.22 -84.99 33.77
N CYS A 942 -15.10 -84.45 33.27
CA CYS A 942 -14.78 -84.18 31.85
C CYS A 942 -14.21 -85.36 31.04
N SER A 943 -14.42 -85.33 29.71
CA SER A 943 -13.46 -85.76 28.67
C SER A 943 -13.80 -85.12 27.30
N LEU A 944 -12.96 -85.30 26.27
CA LEU A 944 -13.00 -84.52 25.01
C LEU A 944 -13.88 -85.07 23.87
N THR A 945 -14.11 -84.19 22.88
CA THR A 945 -14.42 -84.41 21.44
C THR A 945 -15.87 -84.72 20.95
N CYS A 946 -16.18 -84.09 19.81
CA CYS A 946 -17.23 -84.37 18.80
C CYS A 946 -18.72 -84.00 19.04
N SER A 947 -19.14 -82.95 18.31
CA SER A 947 -20.29 -82.97 17.38
C SER A 947 -21.73 -83.14 17.89
N ALA A 948 -22.36 -82.06 18.40
CA ALA A 948 -23.83 -81.88 18.40
C ALA A 948 -24.24 -80.39 18.51
N PRO A 949 -25.41 -79.97 17.96
CA PRO A 949 -25.91 -78.59 18.08
C PRO A 949 -27.12 -78.44 19.03
N THR A 950 -26.92 -78.51 20.36
CA THR A 950 -28.02 -78.30 21.32
C THR A 950 -27.61 -77.53 22.59
N ILE A 951 -28.32 -76.42 22.83
CA ILE A 951 -28.65 -75.72 24.11
C ILE A 951 -27.71 -75.90 25.32
N CYS A 952 -27.24 -74.77 25.87
CA CYS A 952 -26.94 -74.61 27.30
C CYS A 952 -27.90 -73.59 27.93
N THR A 953 -28.36 -73.86 29.16
CA THR A 953 -29.38 -73.09 29.88
C THR A 953 -28.82 -71.91 30.67
N THR A 954 -29.63 -70.86 30.83
CA THR A 954 -29.24 -69.59 31.44
C THR A 954 -29.21 -69.66 32.97
N VAL A 955 -28.02 -69.50 33.58
CA VAL A 955 -27.93 -69.12 35.00
C VAL A 955 -28.22 -67.63 35.12
N ARG A 956 -29.27 -67.29 35.88
CA ARG A 956 -29.83 -65.93 35.93
C ARG A 956 -29.27 -65.11 37.09
N THR A 957 -28.06 -64.58 36.94
CA THR A 957 -27.55 -63.53 37.84
C THR A 957 -28.14 -62.18 37.46
N THR A 958 -29.05 -61.66 38.27
CA THR A 958 -29.66 -60.34 38.07
C THR A 958 -28.70 -59.23 38.54
N ASP A 959 -27.70 -58.90 37.72
CA ASP A 959 -26.89 -57.69 37.92
C ASP A 959 -27.80 -56.45 37.72
N THR A 960 -28.21 -55.80 38.82
CA THR A 960 -29.04 -54.59 38.78
C THR A 960 -28.18 -53.37 38.44
N TRP A 961 -28.10 -53.03 37.16
CA TRP A 961 -27.38 -51.84 36.70
C TRP A 961 -28.18 -50.57 36.96
N VAL A 962 -27.69 -49.70 37.85
CA VAL A 962 -28.19 -48.32 37.97
C VAL A 962 -27.46 -47.47 36.95
N THR A 963 -28.15 -47.15 35.85
CA THR A 963 -27.64 -46.32 34.77
C THR A 963 -28.02 -44.87 35.03
N HIS A 964 -27.07 -44.04 35.48
CA HIS A 964 -27.31 -42.60 35.54
C HIS A 964 -26.86 -41.95 34.23
N THR A 965 -27.81 -41.29 33.55
CA THR A 965 -27.63 -40.70 32.23
C THR A 965 -27.75 -39.19 32.36
N SER A 966 -26.64 -38.46 32.22
CA SER A 966 -26.65 -36.99 32.11
C SER A 966 -26.43 -36.59 30.66
N THR A 967 -27.29 -35.71 30.14
CA THR A 967 -27.32 -35.35 28.72
C THR A 967 -27.12 -33.85 28.59
N HIS A 968 -25.92 -33.44 28.15
CA HIS A 968 -25.66 -32.04 27.79
C HIS A 968 -25.73 -31.89 26.26
N THR A 969 -26.65 -31.05 25.81
CA THR A 969 -26.78 -30.67 24.41
C THR A 969 -26.19 -29.28 24.23
N SER A 970 -25.25 -29.13 23.30
CA SER A 970 -24.77 -27.82 22.86
C SER A 970 -25.00 -27.66 21.36
N THR A 971 -25.48 -26.49 20.96
CA THR A 971 -25.91 -26.20 19.59
C THR A 971 -25.09 -25.05 19.05
N SER A 972 -24.25 -25.32 18.04
CA SER A 972 -23.48 -24.30 17.33
C SER A 972 -24.06 -24.10 15.93
N THR A 973 -24.11 -22.85 15.48
CA THR A 973 -24.91 -22.43 14.33
C THR A 973 -24.03 -21.83 13.23
N GLN A 974 -23.60 -22.66 12.28
CA GLN A 974 -23.07 -22.17 11.01
C GLN A 974 -23.32 -23.18 9.87
N THR A 975 -24.25 -22.83 8.98
CA THR A 975 -24.56 -23.43 7.65
C THR A 975 -24.81 -24.96 7.56
N SER A 976 -24.71 -25.69 8.67
CA SER A 976 -25.19 -27.07 8.88
C SER A 976 -25.31 -27.31 10.39
N THR A 977 -26.53 -27.49 10.90
CA THR A 977 -26.77 -27.57 12.35
C THR A 977 -26.24 -28.87 12.95
N ILE A 978 -25.02 -28.83 13.50
CA ILE A 978 -24.44 -29.94 14.25
C ILE A 978 -24.83 -29.80 15.72
N THR A 979 -25.99 -30.37 16.07
CA THR A 979 -26.42 -30.52 17.46
C THR A 979 -25.57 -31.60 18.14
N SER A 980 -24.63 -31.20 18.98
CA SER A 980 -23.76 -32.12 19.72
C SER A 980 -24.38 -32.47 21.07
N THR A 981 -25.11 -33.58 21.10
CA THR A 981 -25.64 -34.17 22.34
C THR A 981 -24.61 -35.13 22.93
N VAL A 982 -24.00 -34.74 24.06
CA VAL A 982 -23.08 -35.60 24.82
C VAL A 982 -23.82 -36.25 25.97
N THR A 983 -24.03 -37.56 25.85
CA THR A 983 -24.68 -38.40 26.84
C THR A 983 -23.63 -39.09 27.71
N PHE A 984 -23.44 -38.62 28.94
CA PHE A 984 -22.61 -39.29 29.94
C PHE A 984 -23.42 -40.37 30.66
N THR A 985 -23.21 -41.61 30.24
CA THR A 985 -23.80 -42.82 30.83
C THR A 985 -22.82 -43.43 31.85
N SER A 986 -23.07 -43.22 33.13
CA SER A 986 -22.24 -43.78 34.21
C SER A 986 -22.89 -45.03 34.79
N THR A 987 -22.27 -46.19 34.56
CA THR A 987 -22.67 -47.49 35.11
C THR A 987 -21.62 -47.98 36.11
N ARG A 988 -21.84 -47.72 37.40
CA ARG A 988 -21.02 -48.28 38.48
C ARG A 988 -21.55 -49.67 38.87
N ARG A 989 -20.64 -50.65 38.93
CA ARG A 989 -20.92 -51.98 39.48
C ARG A 989 -20.79 -51.92 41.01
N CYS A 990 -21.90 -51.89 41.72
CA CYS A 990 -21.89 -52.05 43.18
C CYS A 990 -21.55 -53.49 43.53
N LYS A 991 -20.47 -53.72 44.29
CA LYS A 991 -20.25 -55.03 44.93
C LYS A 991 -21.30 -55.25 46.02
N PRO A 992 -21.78 -56.49 46.25
CA PRO A 992 -22.58 -56.79 47.43
C PRO A 992 -21.72 -56.65 48.69
N THR A 993 -22.03 -55.64 49.52
CA THR A 993 -21.33 -55.37 50.78
C THR A 993 -21.69 -56.40 51.85
N LYS A 994 -20.73 -56.78 52.70
CA LYS A 994 -21.03 -57.32 54.03
C LYS A 994 -20.23 -56.62 55.13
N CYS A 995 -20.97 -55.81 55.89
CA CYS A 995 -20.83 -55.54 57.33
C CYS A 995 -19.75 -54.56 57.85
N THR A 996 -20.08 -54.06 59.05
CA THR A 996 -19.30 -53.33 60.08
C THR A 996 -18.78 -51.91 59.81
N THR A 997 -19.63 -50.95 60.20
CA THR A 997 -19.44 -49.83 61.17
C THR A 997 -18.19 -48.91 61.21
N GLU A 998 -18.47 -47.64 61.60
CA GLU A 998 -17.56 -46.59 62.14
C GLU A 998 -16.49 -46.01 61.18
N GLY A 999 -16.15 -44.71 61.16
CA GLY A 999 -16.68 -43.50 61.82
C GLY A 999 -15.75 -42.28 61.57
N GLY A 1000 -16.19 -41.04 61.84
CA GLY A 1000 -15.29 -39.85 61.97
C GLY A 1000 -15.08 -38.91 60.76
N ASP A 1001 -15.99 -37.95 60.57
CA ASP A 1001 -15.85 -36.50 60.83
C ASP A 1001 -14.67 -35.60 60.32
N GLU A 1002 -15.08 -34.40 59.87
CA GLU A 1002 -14.50 -33.03 60.01
C GLU A 1002 -13.33 -32.44 59.17
N GLU A 1003 -13.55 -31.15 58.80
CA GLU A 1003 -12.72 -29.95 58.52
C GLU A 1003 -11.26 -30.02 57.98
N GLY A 1004 -10.72 -29.02 57.24
CA GLY A 1004 -11.25 -27.73 56.76
C GLY A 1004 -10.16 -26.78 56.16
N HIS A 1005 -10.51 -25.51 55.93
CA HIS A 1005 -9.62 -24.36 55.64
C HIS A 1005 -8.93 -24.19 54.24
N VAL A 1006 -8.21 -23.06 54.06
CA VAL A 1006 -8.07 -22.29 52.79
C VAL A 1006 -6.61 -21.84 52.50
N LYS A 1007 -6.31 -21.62 51.20
CA LYS A 1007 -5.14 -20.95 50.56
C LYS A 1007 -4.54 -19.76 51.37
N PRO A 1008 -3.23 -19.40 51.24
CA PRO A 1008 -2.49 -19.33 49.96
C PRO A 1008 -1.01 -19.81 49.99
N SER A 1009 -0.17 -19.25 49.11
CA SER A 1009 1.09 -19.82 48.61
C SER A 1009 2.39 -19.35 49.28
N ALA A 1010 3.35 -20.28 49.45
CA ALA A 1010 4.79 -20.04 49.45
C ALA A 1010 5.51 -21.20 48.73
N GLY A 1011 6.60 -20.95 48.01
CA GLY A 1011 7.17 -21.93 47.06
C GLY A 1011 8.35 -22.75 47.57
N VAL A 1012 8.76 -23.77 46.80
CA VAL A 1012 10.17 -24.18 46.52
C VAL A 1012 10.20 -25.27 45.42
N ARG A 1013 11.40 -25.51 44.87
CA ARG A 1013 11.70 -26.29 43.65
C ARG A 1013 11.39 -27.79 43.72
N ILE A 1014 10.75 -28.29 42.64
CA ILE A 1014 10.99 -29.54 41.89
C ILE A 1014 11.56 -30.75 42.66
N SER A 1015 10.77 -31.83 42.75
CA SER A 1015 11.24 -33.22 42.56
C SER A 1015 10.07 -34.14 42.18
N GLY A 1016 10.35 -35.31 41.58
CA GLY A 1016 9.37 -36.39 41.36
C GLY A 1016 8.46 -36.25 40.12
N GLY A 1017 8.58 -37.19 39.18
CA GLY A 1017 7.77 -37.21 37.95
C GLY A 1017 6.43 -37.95 38.12
N SER A 1018 5.32 -37.22 38.27
CA SER A 1018 3.96 -37.80 38.21
C SER A 1018 2.89 -36.82 37.70
N VAL A 1019 2.95 -35.55 38.14
CA VAL A 1019 1.89 -34.54 37.93
C VAL A 1019 1.68 -34.15 36.44
N MET A 1020 2.71 -34.25 35.60
CA MET A 1020 2.70 -33.76 34.21
C MET A 1020 1.65 -34.44 33.30
N LYS A 1021 1.09 -35.60 33.69
CA LYS A 1021 0.03 -36.27 32.90
C LYS A 1021 -1.36 -35.66 33.05
N SER A 1022 -1.67 -34.99 34.17
CA SER A 1022 -3.04 -34.48 34.41
C SER A 1022 -3.31 -33.14 33.72
N LEU A 1023 -2.31 -32.25 33.68
CA LEU A 1023 -2.45 -30.91 33.08
C LEU A 1023 -2.47 -30.95 31.54
N VAL A 1024 -1.73 -31.89 30.94
CA VAL A 1024 -1.75 -32.11 29.49
C VAL A 1024 -3.14 -32.58 29.02
N LEU A 1025 -3.87 -33.34 29.86
CA LEU A 1025 -5.21 -33.81 29.51
C LEU A 1025 -6.25 -32.69 29.48
N THR A 1026 -6.21 -31.73 30.41
CA THR A 1026 -7.12 -30.57 30.39
C THR A 1026 -6.77 -29.58 29.27
N ILE A 1027 -5.49 -29.38 28.95
CA ILE A 1027 -5.08 -28.57 27.79
C ILE A 1027 -5.50 -29.23 26.47
N LEU A 1028 -5.37 -30.56 26.33
CA LEU A 1028 -5.88 -31.28 25.16
C LEU A 1028 -7.40 -31.16 25.00
N VAL A 1029 -8.17 -31.15 26.08
CA VAL A 1029 -9.63 -30.94 26.03
C VAL A 1029 -9.99 -29.50 25.64
N TRP A 1030 -9.20 -28.50 26.04
CA TRP A 1030 -9.40 -27.10 25.61
C TRP A 1030 -8.89 -26.80 24.19
N MET A 1031 -7.97 -27.61 23.64
CA MET A 1031 -7.54 -27.55 22.24
C MET A 1031 -8.42 -28.38 21.28
N LEU A 1032 -9.48 -29.01 21.79
CA LEU A 1032 -10.42 -29.87 21.03
C LEU A 1032 -11.89 -29.42 21.13
N MET A 1033 -12.12 -28.13 21.41
CA MET A 1033 -13.41 -27.45 21.19
C MET A 1033 -13.23 -26.33 20.15
#